data_AF-A0A6A5VAY6-F1
#
_entry.id   AF-A0A6A5VAY6-F1
#
_cell.length_a   1.000
_cell.length_b   1.000
_cell.length_c   1.000
_cell.angle_alpha   90.00
_cell.angle_beta   90.00
_cell.angle_gamma   90.00
#
_symmetry.space_group_name_H-M   'P 1'
#
loop_
_entity.id
_entity.type
_entity.pdbx_description
1 polymer ?
#
loop_
_entity_poly.entity_id
_entity_poly.type
_entity_poly.pdbx_seq_one_letter_code
_entity_poly.pdbx_strand_id
1 'polypeptide(L)'
;MSCAMSPYPYSSLLPNSIRLLRLMPHGDEVAPIQCRLFNYSLQEAGEGTHLYEALSYVWGDQNKTLPIFIGKHRFDVTENLHAALSRLRDRSFERIIWVDAICINQGNEKEKEKQIQLMARIYHQAYSVVVWLGKEADDSNQALEAIVSAGNDRNLNFTDDVTVQRAVTKLLQRKWFRRIWVLQEVAAARHIRIACGRIEVDGYAFCLGVDSLHSLYETCAGLQNLIRSVTYLIRGAIFRLSHSSLGGVPKGICSLGELLDMYHTHEATKRHDKVYALLGMSSDDPGRAKLFPNYQEPWEDILQRLAKFLVSDKLSVEAQPNKEAVIFRGMGCILGTISSVDSDIGWDDRQRLNVSWRNILVQPEYARETSARWTIQDSAKSIHKGDLICHLEGAAKPAIIRLQQDFSAAIVIAAQPPRSIQNVGRFFGRSEVAWSSKACTREFTLVWDWDGSLERLSNLGQLKAWMHSTSWRPGNERQELEIHLEEAGRYWNHGLVLGDVKKYQAAEELFEKAMASYEVALQEAEWDSMKSERIYDAAKALLLFKGERSRYLMHSYNGWTPLFCAMMEGHKRLFEHLLRSGEADVNFRDMNSRTLTSWAAERGYIEVVEQLLQNGADVNAAAGARGRTALQAAAEGGHLAVVERLLEAATSPS
;
A
#
# COMPACT_ATOMS: atom_id res chain seq x y z
N MET A 1 12.08 38.72 40.70
CA MET A 1 10.65 38.35 40.64
C MET A 1 10.40 37.74 39.27
N SER A 2 10.36 36.41 39.20
CA SER A 2 10.02 35.68 37.97
C SER A 2 8.52 35.84 37.75
N CYS A 3 8.13 36.74 36.84
CA CYS A 3 6.76 36.86 36.41
C CYS A 3 6.49 35.62 35.53
N ALA A 4 5.80 34.62 36.07
CA ALA A 4 5.30 33.50 35.28
C ALA A 4 4.48 34.09 34.13
N MET A 5 4.96 33.94 32.89
CA MET A 5 4.27 34.48 31.73
C MET A 5 2.95 33.74 31.56
N SER A 6 1.84 34.46 31.70
CA SER A 6 0.51 33.91 31.42
C SER A 6 0.40 33.55 29.94
N PRO A 7 -0.09 32.34 29.59
CA PRO A 7 -0.31 31.97 28.19
C PRO A 7 -1.29 32.92 27.51
N TYR A 8 -1.13 33.12 26.19
CA TYR A 8 -2.00 34.02 25.43
C TYR A 8 -3.47 33.59 25.55
N PRO A 9 -4.39 34.50 25.90
CA PRO A 9 -5.80 34.16 26.10
C PRO A 9 -6.52 34.05 24.75
N TYR A 10 -6.60 32.83 24.20
CA TYR A 10 -7.31 32.55 22.96
C TYR A 10 -8.84 32.74 23.11
N SER A 11 -9.46 33.42 22.15
CA SER A 11 -10.92 33.52 22.00
C SER A 11 -11.53 32.16 21.64
N SER A 12 -12.74 31.84 22.08
CA SER A 12 -13.43 30.65 21.55
C SER A 12 -13.77 30.82 20.07
N LEU A 13 -13.69 29.73 19.30
CA LEU A 13 -14.04 29.70 17.88
C LEU A 13 -15.44 29.10 17.69
N LEU A 14 -16.24 29.76 16.85
CA LEU A 14 -17.50 29.21 16.34
C LEU A 14 -17.22 28.09 15.32
N PRO A 15 -18.22 27.24 15.01
CA PRO A 15 -18.09 26.24 13.95
C PRO A 15 -17.66 26.89 12.61
N ASN A 16 -16.79 26.21 11.84
CA ASN A 16 -16.26 26.70 10.56
C ASN A 16 -15.56 28.08 10.62
N SER A 17 -15.10 28.48 11.80
CA SER A 17 -14.31 29.69 11.99
C SER A 17 -12.85 29.37 12.28
N ILE A 18 -11.98 30.28 11.85
CA ILE A 18 -10.53 30.25 12.08
C ILE A 18 -10.10 31.55 12.75
N ARG A 19 -8.86 31.60 13.23
CA ARG A 19 -8.21 32.88 13.56
C ARG A 19 -7.27 33.28 12.43
N LEU A 20 -7.18 34.58 12.16
CA LEU A 20 -6.22 35.13 11.22
C LEU A 20 -5.27 36.07 11.97
N LEU A 21 -4.01 36.06 11.55
CA LEU A 21 -2.98 36.94 12.05
C LEU A 21 -2.89 38.18 11.16
N ARG A 22 -3.15 39.34 11.74
CA ARG A 22 -2.83 40.63 11.14
C ARG A 22 -1.43 41.04 11.55
N LEU A 23 -0.51 41.01 10.61
CA LEU A 23 0.89 41.42 10.75
C LEU A 23 0.99 42.92 10.47
N MET A 24 1.45 43.70 11.45
CA MET A 24 1.52 45.16 11.33
C MET A 24 2.77 45.59 10.54
N PRO A 25 2.69 46.63 9.70
CA PRO A 25 3.83 47.12 8.95
C PRO A 25 4.83 47.83 9.85
N HIS A 26 6.10 47.83 9.43
CA HIS A 26 7.14 48.62 10.07
C HIS A 26 8.29 48.92 9.10
N GLY A 27 8.80 50.16 9.10
CA GLY A 27 9.88 50.57 8.18
C GLY A 27 11.24 49.93 8.47
N ASP A 28 11.50 49.58 9.74
CA ASP A 28 12.72 48.88 10.18
C ASP A 28 12.48 47.37 10.30
N GLU A 29 13.33 46.57 9.65
CA GLU A 29 13.33 45.10 9.65
C GLU A 29 13.67 44.50 11.02
N VAL A 30 14.45 45.19 11.84
CA VAL A 30 14.91 44.70 13.15
C VAL A 30 13.90 45.04 14.27
N ALA A 31 12.93 45.91 13.98
CA ALA A 31 11.93 46.30 14.97
C ALA A 31 11.06 45.12 15.42
N PRO A 32 10.60 45.10 16.69
CA PRO A 32 9.74 44.04 17.21
C PRO A 32 8.51 43.78 16.34
N ILE A 33 8.19 42.50 16.10
CA ILE A 33 7.05 42.12 15.28
C ILE A 33 5.75 42.33 16.09
N GLN A 34 4.89 43.22 15.58
CA GLN A 34 3.58 43.54 16.17
C GLN A 34 2.47 42.91 15.34
N CYS A 35 1.52 42.29 16.03
CA CYS A 35 0.44 41.51 15.43
C CYS A 35 -0.89 41.71 16.15
N ARG A 36 -2.00 41.35 15.48
CA ARG A 36 -3.32 41.16 16.10
C ARG A 36 -3.93 39.85 15.61
N LEU A 37 -4.61 39.13 16.50
CA LEU A 37 -5.43 37.98 16.15
C LEU A 37 -6.91 38.37 16.13
N PHE A 38 -7.64 37.87 15.14
CA PHE A 38 -9.08 38.06 15.04
C PHE A 38 -9.77 36.82 14.48
N ASN A 39 -11.02 36.61 14.87
CA ASN A 39 -11.83 35.49 14.39
C ASN A 39 -12.33 35.78 12.97
N TYR A 40 -12.41 34.75 12.15
CA TYR A 40 -12.81 34.84 10.76
C TYR A 40 -13.67 33.63 10.36
N SER A 41 -14.83 33.89 9.78
CA SER A 41 -15.74 32.84 9.31
C SER A 41 -15.37 32.42 7.89
N LEU A 42 -15.19 31.11 7.67
CA LEU A 42 -15.00 30.56 6.32
C LEU A 42 -16.32 30.45 5.53
N GLN A 43 -17.47 30.75 6.15
CA GLN A 43 -18.80 30.71 5.52
C GLN A 43 -19.23 32.05 4.94
N GLU A 44 -18.78 33.17 5.53
CA GLU A 44 -19.36 34.51 5.27
C GLU A 44 -18.83 35.20 4.01
N ALA A 45 -17.72 34.72 3.43
CA ALA A 45 -17.32 35.21 2.11
C ALA A 45 -18.21 34.55 1.05
N GLY A 46 -19.26 35.24 0.64
CA GLY A 46 -20.03 34.88 -0.54
C GLY A 46 -19.07 34.66 -1.72
N GLU A 47 -19.24 33.54 -2.41
CA GLU A 47 -18.74 33.18 -3.76
C GLU A 47 -17.34 33.69 -4.21
N GLY A 48 -16.42 34.05 -3.31
CA GLY A 48 -15.16 34.76 -3.63
C GLY A 48 -13.93 34.20 -2.91
N THR A 49 -12.74 34.49 -3.45
CA THR A 49 -11.46 34.11 -2.80
C THR A 49 -11.25 34.99 -1.57
N HIS A 50 -10.87 34.41 -0.44
CA HIS A 50 -10.66 35.16 0.79
C HIS A 50 -9.32 35.92 0.71
N LEU A 51 -9.28 37.14 1.23
CA LEU A 51 -8.13 38.06 1.09
C LEU A 51 -6.97 37.80 2.06
N TYR A 52 -6.89 36.60 2.64
CA TYR A 52 -5.77 36.21 3.50
C TYR A 52 -4.81 35.28 2.75
N GLU A 53 -3.56 35.25 3.20
CA GLU A 53 -2.56 34.31 2.71
C GLU A 53 -2.32 33.22 3.76
N ALA A 54 -1.83 32.06 3.35
CA ALA A 54 -1.47 30.99 4.28
C ALA A 54 0.03 30.71 4.23
N LEU A 55 0.65 30.48 5.38
CA LEU A 55 2.08 30.21 5.49
C LEU A 55 2.34 28.71 5.61
N SER A 56 2.99 28.13 4.61
CA SER A 56 3.56 26.79 4.65
C SER A 56 5.04 26.87 5.03
N TYR A 57 5.43 26.28 6.15
CA TYR A 57 6.82 26.36 6.65
C TYR A 57 7.16 25.17 7.55
N VAL A 58 8.43 25.01 7.94
CA VAL A 58 8.84 24.04 8.97
C VAL A 58 8.98 24.75 10.31
N TRP A 59 8.40 24.21 11.39
CA TRP A 59 8.42 24.90 12.69
C TRP A 59 9.83 25.21 13.18
N GLY A 60 10.81 24.32 13.01
CA GLY A 60 12.18 24.54 13.47
C GLY A 60 12.42 24.04 14.90
N ASP A 61 13.50 24.49 15.54
CA ASP A 61 13.87 24.08 16.90
C ASP A 61 12.98 24.76 17.95
N GLN A 62 12.25 23.97 18.74
CA GLN A 62 11.32 24.46 19.78
C GLN A 62 12.05 25.10 20.97
N ASN A 63 13.33 24.82 21.16
CA ASN A 63 14.14 25.42 22.23
C ASN A 63 14.66 26.80 21.86
N LYS A 64 14.62 27.17 20.58
CA LYS A 64 15.09 28.47 20.07
C LYS A 64 13.91 29.32 19.67
N THR A 65 13.42 30.10 20.64
CA THR A 65 12.27 30.98 20.44
C THR A 65 12.66 32.46 20.45
N LEU A 66 11.91 33.25 19.70
CA LEU A 66 11.99 34.69 19.62
C LEU A 66 10.60 35.30 19.86
N PRO A 67 10.51 36.45 20.54
CA PRO A 67 9.23 37.05 20.87
C PRO A 67 8.61 37.78 19.68
N ILE A 68 7.31 37.63 19.53
CA ILE A 68 6.42 38.55 18.81
C ILE A 68 5.39 39.11 19.80
N PHE A 69 4.67 40.16 19.41
CA PHE A 69 3.68 40.81 20.26
C PHE A 69 2.29 40.74 19.61
N ILE A 70 1.34 40.09 20.27
CA ILE A 70 -0.06 40.02 19.84
C ILE A 70 -0.88 40.96 20.72
N GLY A 71 -1.17 42.16 20.19
CA GLY A 71 -1.68 43.26 20.99
C GLY A 71 -0.66 43.67 22.05
N LYS A 72 -1.01 43.47 23.34
CA LYS A 72 -0.11 43.77 24.48
C LYS A 72 0.61 42.54 25.03
N HIS A 73 0.34 41.36 24.49
CA HIS A 73 0.86 40.10 25.01
C HIS A 73 2.11 39.69 24.24
N ARG A 74 3.16 39.31 24.97
CA ARG A 74 4.32 38.62 24.40
C ARG A 74 3.92 37.19 24.03
N PHE A 75 4.29 36.76 22.83
CA PHE A 75 4.08 35.41 22.33
C PHE A 75 5.39 34.91 21.72
N ASP A 76 5.94 33.84 22.23
CA ASP A 76 7.22 33.30 21.74
C ASP A 76 6.96 32.33 20.59
N VAL A 77 7.64 32.55 19.45
CA VAL A 77 7.60 31.69 18.26
C VAL A 77 8.98 31.15 17.97
N THR A 78 9.07 30.08 17.20
CA THR A 78 10.38 29.54 16.78
C THR A 78 11.15 30.55 15.91
N GLU A 79 12.49 30.42 15.90
CA GLU A 79 13.35 31.28 15.09
C GLU A 79 12.95 31.28 13.60
N ASN A 80 12.57 30.11 13.06
CA ASN A 80 12.18 30.02 11.65
C ASN A 80 10.87 30.76 11.36
N LEU A 81 9.88 30.67 12.25
CA LEU A 81 8.63 31.43 12.09
C LEU A 81 8.87 32.93 12.25
N HIS A 82 9.69 33.34 13.22
CA HIS A 82 10.05 34.75 13.38
C HIS A 82 10.73 35.30 12.11
N ALA A 83 11.62 34.52 11.50
CA ALA A 83 12.28 34.89 10.25
C ALA A 83 11.30 35.02 9.09
N ALA A 84 10.37 34.08 8.95
CA ALA A 84 9.30 34.14 7.96
C ALA A 84 8.45 35.39 8.16
N LEU A 85 7.94 35.64 9.37
CA LEU A 85 7.11 36.82 9.66
C LEU A 85 7.85 38.13 9.45
N SER A 86 9.12 38.21 9.84
CA SER A 86 9.96 39.39 9.59
C SER A 86 10.10 39.68 8.10
N ARG A 87 10.31 38.64 7.27
CA ARG A 87 10.40 38.77 5.81
C ARG A 87 9.08 39.10 5.14
N LEU A 88 7.98 38.56 5.69
CA LEU A 88 6.63 38.76 5.17
C LEU A 88 5.99 40.07 5.63
N ARG A 89 6.58 40.73 6.64
CA ARG A 89 6.16 42.05 7.13
C ARG A 89 6.49 43.10 6.07
N ASP A 90 5.45 43.76 5.58
CA ASP A 90 5.61 44.88 4.67
C ASP A 90 6.01 46.16 5.43
N ARG A 91 6.60 47.13 4.72
CA ARG A 91 7.02 48.40 5.32
C ARG A 91 5.86 49.36 5.56
N SER A 92 4.79 49.24 4.78
CA SER A 92 3.71 50.23 4.71
C SER A 92 2.32 49.62 4.89
N PHE A 93 2.11 48.36 4.51
CA PHE A 93 0.80 47.72 4.54
C PHE A 93 0.68 46.63 5.61
N GLU A 94 -0.48 46.56 6.26
CA GLU A 94 -0.80 45.39 7.07
C GLU A 94 -1.03 44.17 6.18
N ARG A 95 -0.64 43.00 6.68
CA ARG A 95 -0.76 41.74 5.96
C ARG A 95 -1.58 40.75 6.77
N ILE A 96 -2.53 40.08 6.13
CA ILE A 96 -3.42 39.11 6.79
C ILE A 96 -2.96 37.71 6.40
N ILE A 97 -2.47 36.95 7.38
CA ILE A 97 -1.85 35.65 7.16
C ILE A 97 -2.43 34.63 8.13
N TRP A 98 -2.68 33.41 7.66
CA TRP A 98 -2.94 32.26 8.49
C TRP A 98 -1.64 31.50 8.76
N VAL A 99 -1.36 31.24 10.03
CA VAL A 99 -0.17 30.53 10.50
C VAL A 99 -0.61 29.54 11.57
N ASP A 100 -0.44 28.24 11.33
CA ASP A 100 -0.89 27.16 12.21
C ASP A 100 -0.43 27.32 13.67
N ALA A 101 0.84 27.62 13.92
CA ALA A 101 1.42 27.75 15.25
C ALA A 101 0.87 28.92 16.08
N ILE A 102 0.25 29.91 15.44
CA ILE A 102 -0.30 31.11 16.12
C ILE A 102 -1.83 31.14 16.05
N CYS A 103 -2.43 30.72 14.94
CA CYS A 103 -3.87 30.82 14.72
C CYS A 103 -4.65 29.69 15.40
N ILE A 104 -4.00 28.54 15.60
CA ILE A 104 -4.54 27.40 16.34
C ILE A 104 -4.00 27.44 17.77
N ASN A 105 -4.88 27.26 18.75
CA ASN A 105 -4.48 27.08 20.14
C ASN A 105 -3.79 25.71 20.31
N GLN A 106 -2.45 25.70 20.25
CA GLN A 106 -1.63 24.49 20.36
C GLN A 106 -1.76 23.78 21.73
N GLY A 107 -2.26 24.47 22.75
CA GLY A 107 -2.54 23.89 24.07
C GLY A 107 -3.91 23.22 24.20
N ASN A 108 -4.76 23.27 23.18
CA ASN A 108 -6.10 22.69 23.18
C ASN A 108 -6.24 21.64 22.06
N GLU A 109 -6.04 20.37 22.39
CA GLU A 109 -6.12 19.26 21.42
C GLU A 109 -7.48 19.18 20.72
N LYS A 110 -8.60 19.46 21.41
CA LYS A 110 -9.94 19.47 20.77
C LYS A 110 -10.08 20.58 19.74
N GLU A 111 -9.47 21.73 19.97
CA GLU A 111 -9.44 22.81 18.97
C GLU A 111 -8.55 22.40 17.80
N LYS A 112 -7.36 21.86 18.08
CA LYS A 112 -6.40 21.40 17.08
C LYS A 112 -7.00 20.35 16.14
N GLU A 113 -7.65 19.33 16.68
CA GLU A 113 -8.34 18.28 15.90
C GLU A 113 -9.40 18.86 14.96
N LYS A 114 -10.18 19.85 15.42
CA LYS A 114 -11.16 20.56 14.60
C LYS A 114 -10.52 21.43 13.52
N GLN A 115 -9.45 22.15 13.85
CA GLN A 115 -8.77 23.03 12.90
C GLN A 115 -8.01 22.23 11.82
N ILE A 116 -7.45 21.06 12.17
CA ILE A 116 -6.83 20.13 11.21
C ILE A 116 -7.83 19.69 10.14
N GLN A 117 -9.06 19.36 10.53
CA GLN A 117 -10.12 19.01 9.58
C GLN A 117 -10.46 20.17 8.63
N LEU A 118 -10.20 21.42 9.03
CA LEU A 118 -10.39 22.60 8.19
C LEU A 118 -9.16 22.98 7.36
N MET A 119 -7.97 22.44 7.61
CA MET A 119 -6.72 22.89 6.96
C MET A 119 -6.80 22.87 5.44
N ALA A 120 -7.31 21.80 4.83
CA ALA A 120 -7.43 21.75 3.36
C ALA A 120 -8.30 22.89 2.83
N ARG A 121 -9.39 23.20 3.53
CA ARG A 121 -10.25 24.33 3.18
C ARG A 121 -9.54 25.67 3.39
N ILE A 122 -8.78 25.84 4.47
CA ILE A 122 -8.02 27.07 4.76
C ILE A 122 -7.03 27.37 3.63
N TYR A 123 -6.19 26.40 3.28
CA TYR A 123 -5.19 26.59 2.22
C TYR A 123 -5.83 26.77 0.83
N HIS A 124 -6.96 26.10 0.57
CA HIS A 124 -7.70 26.26 -0.68
C HIS A 124 -8.35 27.64 -0.83
N GLN A 125 -8.88 28.18 0.27
CA GLN A 125 -9.59 29.46 0.29
C GLN A 125 -8.67 30.68 0.41
N ALA A 126 -7.41 30.48 0.81
CA ALA A 126 -6.40 31.52 0.83
C ALA A 126 -6.15 32.12 -0.57
N TYR A 127 -5.87 33.42 -0.60
CA TYR A 127 -5.47 34.14 -1.81
C TYR A 127 -4.17 33.57 -2.40
N SER A 128 -3.19 33.28 -1.55
CA SER A 128 -1.98 32.57 -1.93
C SER A 128 -1.40 31.81 -0.75
N VAL A 129 -0.66 30.75 -1.06
CA VAL A 129 0.14 30.00 -0.08
C VAL A 129 1.59 30.38 -0.27
N VAL A 130 2.20 30.92 0.78
CA VAL A 130 3.62 31.23 0.81
C VAL A 130 4.35 30.04 1.40
N VAL A 131 5.17 29.38 0.58
CA VAL A 131 6.08 28.33 0.99
C VAL A 131 7.39 28.96 1.45
N TRP A 132 7.70 28.85 2.73
CA TRP A 132 8.91 29.38 3.33
C TRP A 132 9.95 28.27 3.54
N LEU A 133 11.01 28.29 2.72
CA LEU A 133 12.11 27.31 2.77
C LEU A 133 13.17 27.65 3.82
N GLY A 134 13.07 28.79 4.50
CA GLY A 134 14.02 29.23 5.54
C GLY A 134 14.84 30.46 5.15
N LYS A 135 15.68 30.92 6.09
CA LYS A 135 16.64 32.01 5.86
C LYS A 135 17.64 31.65 4.75
N GLU A 136 18.32 32.69 4.27
CA GLU A 136 19.47 32.54 3.38
C GLU A 136 20.60 31.78 4.10
N ALA A 137 20.99 30.66 3.52
CA ALA A 137 22.07 29.79 3.98
C ALA A 137 22.44 28.83 2.85
N ASP A 138 23.68 28.34 2.83
CA ASP A 138 24.14 27.37 1.84
C ASP A 138 23.94 27.82 0.38
N ASP A 139 24.16 29.11 0.12
CA ASP A 139 24.01 29.73 -1.21
C ASP A 139 22.60 29.55 -1.81
N SER A 140 21.58 29.50 -0.95
CA SER A 140 20.18 29.26 -1.36
C SER A 140 19.61 30.29 -2.35
N ASN A 141 20.11 31.52 -2.34
CA ASN A 141 19.71 32.54 -3.31
C ASN A 141 20.18 32.15 -4.72
N GLN A 142 21.47 31.81 -4.87
CA GLN A 142 22.05 31.32 -6.11
C GLN A 142 21.36 30.03 -6.58
N ALA A 143 21.00 29.14 -5.64
CA ALA A 143 20.25 27.93 -5.94
C ALA A 143 18.86 28.23 -6.55
N LEU A 144 18.09 29.15 -5.97
CA LEU A 144 16.77 29.52 -6.51
C LEU A 144 16.87 30.22 -7.86
N GLU A 145 17.83 31.13 -8.03
CA GLU A 145 18.08 31.81 -9.30
C GLU A 145 18.48 30.82 -10.40
N ALA A 146 19.32 29.84 -10.08
CA ALA A 146 19.72 28.78 -10.99
C ALA A 146 18.53 27.88 -11.39
N ILE A 147 17.68 27.50 -10.43
CA ILE A 147 16.46 26.74 -10.70
C ILE A 147 15.56 27.52 -11.68
N VAL A 148 15.27 28.79 -11.41
CA VAL A 148 14.41 29.60 -12.29
C VAL A 148 15.05 29.78 -13.68
N SER A 149 16.36 29.99 -13.73
CA SER A 149 17.09 30.14 -15.00
C SER A 149 17.02 28.87 -15.84
N ALA A 150 17.17 27.69 -15.23
CA ALA A 150 17.03 26.40 -15.90
C ALA A 150 15.61 26.18 -16.46
N GLY A 151 14.57 26.71 -15.78
CA GLY A 151 13.20 26.64 -16.26
C GLY A 151 12.92 27.54 -17.47
N ASN A 152 13.61 28.68 -17.57
CA ASN A 152 13.46 29.66 -18.65
C ASN A 152 14.20 29.26 -19.94
N ASP A 153 15.37 28.64 -19.83
CA ASP A 153 16.15 28.18 -20.98
C ASP A 153 16.63 26.74 -20.78
N ARG A 154 15.91 25.81 -21.43
CA ARG A 154 16.17 24.37 -21.34
C ARG A 154 17.51 23.94 -21.94
N ASN A 155 18.20 24.82 -22.66
CA ASN A 155 19.50 24.53 -23.25
C ASN A 155 20.69 24.99 -22.38
N LEU A 156 20.44 25.71 -21.27
CA LEU A 156 21.49 26.12 -20.35
C LEU A 156 21.88 24.94 -19.44
N ASN A 157 22.94 24.23 -19.81
CA ASN A 157 23.63 23.27 -18.95
C ASN A 157 24.40 23.98 -17.82
N PHE A 158 23.70 24.65 -16.90
CA PHE A 158 24.32 25.15 -15.66
C PHE A 158 24.78 24.01 -14.74
N THR A 159 24.41 22.79 -15.07
CA THR A 159 24.77 21.55 -14.41
C THR A 159 26.27 21.27 -14.40
N ASP A 160 27.11 21.98 -15.16
CA ASP A 160 28.57 21.79 -15.08
C ASP A 160 29.21 22.51 -13.87
N ASP A 161 28.50 23.47 -13.25
CA ASP A 161 29.00 24.15 -12.05
C ASP A 161 28.67 23.35 -10.78
N VAL A 162 29.69 22.63 -10.30
CA VAL A 162 29.64 21.81 -9.06
C VAL A 162 29.19 22.62 -7.83
N THR A 163 29.47 23.93 -7.78
CA THR A 163 29.07 24.78 -6.65
C THR A 163 27.57 25.05 -6.65
N VAL A 164 27.02 25.38 -7.82
CA VAL A 164 25.57 25.58 -8.02
C VAL A 164 24.81 24.28 -7.79
N GLN A 165 25.29 23.15 -8.32
CA GLN A 165 24.70 21.83 -8.06
C GLN A 165 24.62 21.53 -6.55
N ARG A 166 25.68 21.84 -5.80
CA ARG A 166 25.71 21.64 -4.34
C ARG A 166 24.71 22.54 -3.63
N ALA A 167 24.60 23.81 -4.04
CA ALA A 167 23.64 24.75 -3.46
C ALA A 167 22.19 24.31 -3.71
N VAL A 168 21.86 23.93 -4.95
CA VAL A 168 20.54 23.38 -5.34
C VAL A 168 20.24 22.09 -4.57
N THR A 169 21.20 21.17 -4.49
CA THR A 169 21.05 19.92 -3.72
C THR A 169 20.73 20.21 -2.25
N LYS A 170 21.47 21.11 -1.60
CA LYS A 170 21.22 21.48 -0.20
C LYS A 170 19.86 22.16 -0.01
N LEU A 171 19.43 23.00 -0.95
CA LEU A 171 18.11 23.64 -0.91
C LEU A 171 16.99 22.59 -0.99
N LEU A 172 17.07 21.66 -1.93
CA LEU A 172 16.08 20.59 -2.13
C LEU A 172 16.12 19.55 -1.00
N GLN A 173 17.24 19.40 -0.29
CA GLN A 173 17.34 18.54 0.90
C GLN A 173 16.75 19.15 2.18
N ARG A 174 16.30 20.42 2.15
CA ARG A 174 15.71 21.07 3.33
C ARG A 174 14.47 20.31 3.81
N LYS A 175 14.27 20.30 5.13
CA LYS A 175 13.19 19.57 5.83
C LYS A 175 11.78 19.86 5.29
N TRP A 176 11.57 21.03 4.67
CA TRP A 176 10.26 21.39 4.11
C TRP A 176 9.79 20.35 3.09
N PHE A 177 10.64 19.91 2.16
CA PHE A 177 10.29 18.92 1.15
C PHE A 177 9.99 17.52 1.71
N ARG A 178 10.34 17.24 2.97
CA ARG A 178 10.14 15.93 3.61
C ARG A 178 8.95 15.90 4.54
N ARG A 179 8.37 17.04 4.92
CA ARG A 179 7.34 17.11 5.96
C ARG A 179 5.98 16.67 5.40
N ILE A 180 5.31 15.71 6.03
CA ILE A 180 4.01 15.21 5.53
C ILE A 180 2.95 16.32 5.41
N TRP A 181 2.89 17.24 6.38
CA TRP A 181 1.89 18.31 6.38
C TRP A 181 2.00 19.21 5.15
N VAL A 182 3.20 19.46 4.62
CA VAL A 182 3.36 20.41 3.51
C VAL A 182 2.63 19.94 2.25
N LEU A 183 2.44 18.62 2.09
CA LEU A 183 1.71 18.04 0.98
C LEU A 183 0.29 18.59 0.93
N GLN A 184 -0.44 18.56 2.04
CA GLN A 184 -1.80 19.11 2.12
C GLN A 184 -1.83 20.62 1.82
N GLU A 185 -0.83 21.34 2.30
CA GLU A 185 -0.74 22.80 2.16
C GLU A 185 -0.61 23.19 0.70
N VAL A 186 0.30 22.55 -0.04
CA VAL A 186 0.49 22.81 -1.48
C VAL A 186 -0.55 22.12 -2.35
N ALA A 187 -1.13 21.01 -1.91
CA ALA A 187 -2.21 20.29 -2.59
C ALA A 187 -3.56 21.01 -2.57
N ALA A 188 -3.80 21.82 -1.53
CA ALA A 188 -5.00 22.62 -1.44
C ALA A 188 -4.85 23.99 -2.13
N ALA A 189 -3.64 24.55 -2.10
CA ALA A 189 -3.32 25.88 -2.61
C ALA A 189 -3.77 26.10 -4.07
N ARG A 190 -4.26 27.30 -4.39
CA ARG A 190 -4.56 27.71 -5.78
C ARG A 190 -3.46 28.54 -6.43
N HIS A 191 -2.67 29.22 -5.61
CA HIS A 191 -1.53 30.01 -6.03
C HIS A 191 -0.43 29.83 -4.99
N ILE A 192 0.78 29.46 -5.43
CA ILE A 192 1.91 29.12 -4.57
C ILE A 192 3.06 30.05 -4.90
N ARG A 193 3.66 30.65 -3.88
CA ARG A 193 4.92 31.39 -3.99
C ARG A 193 5.94 30.78 -3.06
N ILE A 194 7.13 30.51 -3.58
CA ILE A 194 8.21 29.87 -2.84
C ILE A 194 9.22 30.95 -2.48
N ALA A 195 9.47 31.11 -1.18
CA ALA A 195 10.37 32.11 -0.64
C ALA A 195 11.52 31.43 0.12
N CYS A 196 12.74 31.89 -0.13
CA CYS A 196 13.92 31.54 0.67
C CYS A 196 14.79 32.78 0.84
N GLY A 197 15.06 33.15 2.10
CA GLY A 197 15.77 34.39 2.40
C GLY A 197 15.07 35.60 1.78
N ARG A 198 15.73 36.24 0.81
CA ARG A 198 15.21 37.43 0.13
C ARG A 198 14.50 37.11 -1.19
N ILE A 199 14.83 35.98 -1.81
CA ILE A 199 14.32 35.57 -3.11
C ILE A 199 12.92 34.95 -2.95
N GLU A 200 12.03 35.34 -3.85
CA GLU A 200 10.68 34.78 -3.97
C GLU A 200 10.46 34.41 -5.44
N VAL A 201 9.95 33.20 -5.68
CA VAL A 201 9.71 32.65 -7.01
C VAL A 201 8.29 32.10 -7.10
N ASP A 202 7.71 32.16 -8.28
CA ASP A 202 6.42 31.51 -8.55
C ASP A 202 6.56 29.98 -8.45
N GLY A 203 5.56 29.31 -7.86
CA GLY A 203 5.58 27.86 -7.66
C GLY A 203 5.67 27.07 -8.95
N TYR A 204 5.02 27.52 -10.03
CA TYR A 204 5.07 26.85 -11.33
C TYR A 204 6.44 27.06 -11.99
N ALA A 205 6.99 28.28 -11.92
CA ALA A 205 8.34 28.56 -12.41
C ALA A 205 9.40 27.70 -11.70
N PHE A 206 9.28 27.54 -10.38
CA PHE A 206 10.13 26.63 -9.61
C PHE A 206 10.02 25.18 -10.10
N CYS A 207 8.80 24.68 -10.34
CA CYS A 207 8.59 23.33 -10.86
C CYS A 207 9.24 23.12 -12.24
N LEU A 208 9.11 24.07 -13.17
CA LEU A 208 9.76 24.00 -14.48
C LEU A 208 11.29 23.95 -14.37
N GLY A 209 11.84 24.73 -13.45
CA GLY A 209 13.26 24.75 -13.15
C GLY A 209 13.77 23.42 -12.63
N VAL A 210 13.09 22.89 -11.63
CA VAL A 210 13.44 21.62 -10.98
C VAL A 210 13.35 20.44 -11.96
N ASP A 211 12.34 20.41 -12.82
CA ASP A 211 12.20 19.39 -13.88
C ASP A 211 13.40 19.35 -14.83
N SER A 212 14.04 20.49 -15.04
CA SER A 212 15.16 20.63 -15.99
C SER A 212 16.50 20.16 -15.40
N LEU A 213 16.54 19.73 -14.13
CA LEU A 213 17.76 19.31 -13.41
C LEU A 213 18.09 17.82 -13.59
N HIS A 214 17.99 17.28 -14.81
CA HIS A 214 18.17 15.85 -15.07
C HIS A 214 19.50 15.28 -14.57
N SER A 215 20.63 15.95 -14.84
CA SER A 215 21.96 15.46 -14.43
C SER A 215 22.14 15.43 -12.90
N LEU A 216 21.47 16.32 -12.16
CA LEU A 216 21.55 16.34 -10.70
C LEU A 216 20.87 15.09 -10.13
N TYR A 217 19.75 14.67 -10.73
CA TYR A 217 19.03 13.48 -10.30
C TYR A 217 19.74 12.17 -10.63
N GLU A 218 20.53 12.12 -11.70
CA GLU A 218 21.41 10.96 -11.96
C GLU A 218 22.39 10.70 -10.81
N THR A 219 22.87 11.77 -10.15
CA THR A 219 23.78 11.65 -8.99
C THR A 219 23.07 11.42 -7.65
N CYS A 220 21.77 11.73 -7.56
CA CYS A 220 20.99 11.75 -6.32
C CYS A 220 19.58 11.15 -6.51
N ALA A 221 19.49 9.88 -6.93
CA ALA A 221 18.21 9.22 -7.26
C ALA A 221 17.14 9.30 -6.15
N GLY A 222 17.53 9.19 -4.87
CA GLY A 222 16.58 9.29 -3.75
C GLY A 222 15.97 10.69 -3.57
N LEU A 223 16.66 11.74 -4.01
CA LEU A 223 16.15 13.12 -3.97
C LEU A 223 15.10 13.35 -5.07
N GLN A 224 15.26 12.68 -6.21
CA GLN A 224 14.35 12.82 -7.35
C GLN A 224 12.91 12.47 -6.97
N ASN A 225 12.69 11.28 -6.40
CA ASN A 225 11.35 10.80 -6.04
C ASN A 225 10.67 11.71 -5.02
N LEU A 226 11.42 12.16 -4.01
CA LEU A 226 10.91 13.08 -3.00
C LEU A 226 10.46 14.40 -3.63
N ILE A 227 11.32 15.03 -4.42
CA ILE A 227 11.04 16.35 -4.99
C ILE A 227 9.93 16.29 -6.04
N ARG A 228 9.97 15.29 -6.93
CA ARG A 228 8.93 15.03 -7.92
C ARG A 228 7.55 15.01 -7.26
N SER A 229 7.40 14.15 -6.25
CA SER A 229 6.14 13.94 -5.53
C SER A 229 5.51 15.24 -4.98
N VAL A 230 6.34 16.19 -4.54
CA VAL A 230 5.91 17.51 -4.04
C VAL A 230 5.64 18.48 -5.20
N THR A 231 6.50 18.51 -6.23
CA THR A 231 6.33 19.37 -7.40
C THR A 231 5.08 19.05 -8.21
N TYR A 232 4.64 17.79 -8.24
CA TYR A 232 3.34 17.40 -8.79
C TYR A 232 2.18 18.16 -8.13
N LEU A 233 2.17 18.22 -6.80
CA LEU A 233 1.13 18.94 -6.05
C LEU A 233 1.19 20.45 -6.28
N ILE A 234 2.39 21.02 -6.35
CA ILE A 234 2.61 22.44 -6.61
C ILE A 234 2.11 22.81 -8.02
N ARG A 235 2.46 22.01 -9.03
CA ARG A 235 2.05 22.20 -10.43
C ARG A 235 0.52 22.15 -10.59
N GLY A 236 -0.14 21.27 -9.84
CA GLY A 236 -1.60 21.17 -9.84
C GLY A 236 -2.32 22.44 -9.37
N ALA A 237 -1.65 23.34 -8.64
CA ALA A 237 -2.29 24.52 -8.04
C ALA A 237 -2.97 25.43 -9.08
N ILE A 238 -2.34 25.66 -10.23
CA ILE A 238 -2.85 26.57 -11.27
C ILE A 238 -4.15 26.09 -11.93
N PHE A 239 -4.46 24.79 -11.84
CA PHE A 239 -5.67 24.19 -12.40
C PHE A 239 -6.85 24.18 -11.40
N ARG A 240 -6.63 24.62 -10.15
CA ARG A 240 -7.65 24.60 -9.10
C ARG A 240 -8.48 25.88 -9.15
N LEU A 241 -9.74 25.73 -9.52
CA LEU A 241 -10.70 26.84 -9.59
C LEU A 241 -11.04 27.38 -8.18
N SER A 242 -11.31 28.68 -8.09
CA SER A 242 -11.93 29.31 -6.91
C SER A 242 -13.34 28.81 -6.65
N HIS A 243 -14.01 28.30 -7.68
CA HIS A 243 -15.43 27.99 -7.67
C HIS A 243 -15.66 26.55 -8.16
N SER A 244 -16.47 25.80 -7.41
CA SER A 244 -17.26 24.72 -7.99
C SER A 244 -18.72 25.17 -7.98
N SER A 245 -19.38 25.17 -9.12
CA SER A 245 -20.82 25.44 -9.27
C SER A 245 -21.72 24.39 -8.57
N LEU A 246 -21.12 23.48 -7.80
CA LEU A 246 -21.74 22.41 -7.03
C LEU A 246 -21.58 22.59 -5.51
N GLY A 247 -21.05 23.74 -5.04
CA GLY A 247 -20.99 24.06 -3.60
C GLY A 247 -20.15 23.09 -2.75
N GLY A 248 -19.30 22.28 -3.39
CA GLY A 248 -18.55 21.21 -2.73
C GLY A 248 -17.14 21.63 -2.30
N VAL A 249 -16.70 21.05 -1.19
CA VAL A 249 -15.29 20.92 -0.76
C VAL A 249 -14.42 20.50 -1.96
N PRO A 250 -13.14 20.92 -2.06
CA PRO A 250 -12.25 20.44 -3.12
C PRO A 250 -12.38 18.93 -3.28
N LYS A 251 -12.77 18.45 -4.47
CA LYS A 251 -12.77 17.01 -4.74
C LYS A 251 -11.33 16.56 -4.56
N GLY A 252 -11.11 15.59 -3.67
CA GLY A 252 -9.78 15.09 -3.39
C GLY A 252 -9.03 14.65 -4.65
N ILE A 253 -7.71 14.77 -4.61
CA ILE A 253 -6.82 14.60 -5.76
C ILE A 253 -6.87 13.17 -6.27
N CYS A 254 -6.79 12.20 -5.36
CA CYS A 254 -6.87 10.77 -5.62
C CYS A 254 -7.34 10.04 -4.35
N SER A 255 -7.49 8.72 -4.41
CA SER A 255 -7.91 7.92 -3.25
C SER A 255 -6.86 7.96 -2.13
N LEU A 256 -7.29 7.69 -0.89
CA LEU A 256 -6.40 7.67 0.27
C LEU A 256 -5.28 6.64 0.11
N GLY A 257 -5.58 5.50 -0.52
CA GLY A 257 -4.58 4.46 -0.81
C GLY A 257 -3.48 4.96 -1.74
N GLU A 258 -3.85 5.65 -2.83
CA GLU A 258 -2.89 6.24 -3.77
C GLU A 258 -2.04 7.31 -3.09
N LEU A 259 -2.65 8.19 -2.28
CA LEU A 259 -1.90 9.20 -1.51
C LEU A 259 -0.90 8.56 -0.55
N LEU A 260 -1.29 7.51 0.14
CA LEU A 260 -0.40 6.81 1.06
C LEU A 260 0.75 6.15 0.29
N ASP A 261 0.46 5.44 -0.80
CA ASP A 261 1.46 4.82 -1.66
C ASP A 261 2.46 5.85 -2.22
N MET A 262 2.02 7.09 -2.48
CA MET A 262 2.89 8.18 -2.94
C MET A 262 3.71 8.83 -1.80
N TYR A 263 3.16 8.94 -0.59
CA TYR A 263 3.64 9.90 0.39
C TYR A 263 4.01 9.34 1.78
N HIS A 264 3.80 8.05 2.06
CA HIS A 264 4.04 7.47 3.40
C HIS A 264 5.49 7.61 3.92
N THR A 265 6.47 7.86 3.05
CA THR A 265 7.89 8.07 3.40
C THR A 265 8.19 9.48 3.92
N HIS A 266 7.25 10.41 3.83
CA HIS A 266 7.42 11.76 4.38
C HIS A 266 7.49 11.73 5.92
N GLU A 267 8.32 12.62 6.45
CA GLU A 267 8.59 12.80 7.87
C GLU A 267 7.38 13.42 8.58
N ALA A 268 7.05 12.86 9.74
CA ALA A 268 5.95 13.28 10.59
C ALA A 268 6.43 13.40 12.04
N THR A 269 5.98 14.45 12.75
CA THR A 269 6.33 14.62 14.17
C THR A 269 5.60 13.59 15.04
N LYS A 270 4.32 13.35 14.76
CA LYS A 270 3.53 12.25 15.32
C LYS A 270 3.15 11.30 14.17
N ARG A 271 3.19 9.99 14.39
CA ARG A 271 2.87 8.98 13.35
C ARG A 271 1.47 9.19 12.75
N HIS A 272 0.51 9.58 13.58
CA HIS A 272 -0.84 9.98 13.19
C HIS A 272 -0.89 10.95 12.01
N ASP A 273 0.06 11.87 11.92
CA ASP A 273 0.10 12.90 10.87
C ASP A 273 0.34 12.29 9.49
N LYS A 274 0.95 11.10 9.39
CA LYS A 274 1.12 10.38 8.11
C LYS A 274 -0.22 10.02 7.45
N VAL A 275 -1.28 9.91 8.25
CA VAL A 275 -2.64 9.66 7.77
C VAL A 275 -3.43 10.97 7.73
N TYR A 276 -3.42 11.72 8.83
CA TYR A 276 -4.29 12.90 8.98
C TYR A 276 -3.99 14.01 7.97
N ALA A 277 -2.72 14.21 7.58
CA ALA A 277 -2.36 15.18 6.56
C ALA A 277 -2.89 14.81 5.15
N LEU A 278 -3.18 13.53 4.89
CA LEU A 278 -3.64 13.07 3.58
C LEU A 278 -5.17 13.06 3.47
N LEU A 279 -5.89 13.04 4.61
CA LEU A 279 -7.36 13.00 4.61
C LEU A 279 -7.99 14.18 3.88
N GLY A 280 -7.43 15.38 4.04
CA GLY A 280 -7.93 16.60 3.37
C GLY A 280 -7.67 16.64 1.86
N MET A 281 -6.83 15.73 1.36
CA MET A 281 -6.50 15.58 -0.07
C MET A 281 -7.22 14.38 -0.71
N SER A 282 -7.79 13.48 0.10
CA SER A 282 -8.38 12.22 -0.36
C SER A 282 -9.73 12.44 -1.04
N SER A 283 -9.99 11.72 -2.13
CA SER A 283 -11.30 11.64 -2.77
C SER A 283 -12.26 10.70 -2.04
N ASP A 284 -11.74 9.83 -1.18
CA ASP A 284 -12.54 8.88 -0.42
C ASP A 284 -13.20 9.58 0.78
N ASP A 285 -14.35 9.05 1.22
CA ASP A 285 -15.02 9.54 2.43
C ASP A 285 -14.39 8.91 3.68
N PRO A 286 -13.58 9.65 4.46
CA PRO A 286 -12.93 9.11 5.65
C PRO A 286 -13.93 8.78 6.77
N GLY A 287 -15.15 9.32 6.69
CA GLY A 287 -16.23 9.04 7.64
C GLY A 287 -16.67 7.58 7.63
N ARG A 288 -16.59 6.89 6.48
CA ARG A 288 -16.91 5.45 6.36
C ARG A 288 -16.07 4.57 7.27
N ALA A 289 -14.79 4.94 7.46
CA ALA A 289 -13.85 4.22 8.31
C ALA A 289 -13.63 4.90 9.67
N LYS A 290 -14.38 5.96 9.98
CA LYS A 290 -14.19 6.81 11.17
C LYS A 290 -12.74 7.29 11.31
N LEU A 291 -12.09 7.61 10.19
CA LEU A 291 -10.74 8.15 10.16
C LEU A 291 -10.82 9.66 10.36
N PHE A 292 -10.82 10.10 11.62
CA PHE A 292 -10.81 11.51 11.99
C PHE A 292 -9.60 11.83 12.86
N PRO A 293 -9.07 13.06 12.79
CA PRO A 293 -8.00 13.50 13.68
C PRO A 293 -8.38 13.32 15.15
N ASN A 294 -7.72 12.36 15.80
CA ASN A 294 -7.77 12.09 17.23
C ASN A 294 -6.38 11.67 17.69
N TYR A 295 -5.73 12.48 18.52
CA TYR A 295 -4.37 12.20 19.01
C TYR A 295 -4.34 11.42 20.32
N GLN A 296 -5.49 11.17 20.95
CA GLN A 296 -5.62 10.34 22.14
C GLN A 296 -5.64 8.84 21.80
N GLU A 297 -5.97 8.53 20.55
CA GLU A 297 -6.12 7.16 20.11
C GLU A 297 -4.77 6.49 19.79
N PRO A 298 -4.56 5.22 20.17
CA PRO A 298 -3.37 4.46 19.80
C PRO A 298 -3.17 4.43 18.29
N TRP A 299 -1.91 4.49 17.87
CA TRP A 299 -1.54 4.49 16.45
C TRP A 299 -1.95 3.18 15.76
N GLU A 300 -1.81 2.06 16.46
CA GLU A 300 -2.10 0.71 15.98
C GLU A 300 -3.57 0.56 15.59
N ASP A 301 -4.49 1.14 16.37
CA ASP A 301 -5.93 1.08 16.11
C ASP A 301 -6.31 1.86 14.85
N ILE A 302 -5.68 3.03 14.65
CA ILE A 302 -5.86 3.85 13.45
C ILE A 302 -5.30 3.12 12.23
N LEU A 303 -4.11 2.56 12.35
CA LEU A 303 -3.45 1.85 11.25
C LEU A 303 -4.22 0.58 10.85
N GLN A 304 -4.78 -0.15 11.82
CA GLN A 304 -5.61 -1.32 11.54
C GLN A 304 -6.92 -0.93 10.84
N ARG A 305 -7.59 0.15 11.27
CA ARG A 305 -8.80 0.65 10.58
C ARG A 305 -8.49 1.14 9.17
N LEU A 306 -7.38 1.84 9.00
CA LEU A 306 -6.91 2.30 7.70
C LEU A 306 -6.67 1.12 6.76
N ALA A 307 -5.94 0.10 7.21
CA ALA A 307 -5.64 -1.08 6.41
C ALA A 307 -6.92 -1.83 5.97
N LYS A 308 -7.90 -1.99 6.85
CA LYS A 308 -9.22 -2.57 6.53
C LYS A 308 -9.99 -1.73 5.52
N PHE A 309 -9.96 -0.41 5.68
CA PHE A 309 -10.61 0.53 4.77
C PHE A 309 -10.05 0.49 3.35
N LEU A 310 -8.72 0.40 3.22
CA LEU A 310 -8.05 0.40 1.91
C LEU A 310 -8.16 -0.93 1.18
N VAL A 311 -8.12 -2.03 1.92
CA VAL A 311 -8.13 -3.37 1.36
C VAL A 311 -9.50 -4.01 1.53
N SER A 312 -9.79 -4.62 2.67
CA SER A 312 -11.03 -5.38 2.89
C SER A 312 -11.14 -5.82 4.35
N ASP A 313 -12.37 -5.86 4.88
CA ASP A 313 -12.69 -6.46 6.17
C ASP A 313 -12.65 -8.00 6.16
N LYS A 314 -12.54 -8.62 4.99
CA LYS A 314 -12.48 -10.09 4.86
C LYS A 314 -11.11 -10.67 5.21
N LEU A 315 -10.07 -9.85 5.16
CA LEU A 315 -8.71 -10.28 5.47
C LEU A 315 -8.44 -10.11 6.96
N SER A 316 -7.62 -10.99 7.52
CA SER A 316 -7.01 -10.74 8.83
C SER A 316 -5.98 -9.62 8.68
N VAL A 317 -6.08 -8.61 9.55
CA VAL A 317 -5.24 -7.42 9.54
C VAL A 317 -4.63 -7.23 10.92
N GLU A 318 -3.31 -7.33 11.00
CA GLU A 318 -2.54 -7.16 12.23
C GLU A 318 -1.56 -5.98 12.09
N ALA A 319 -1.81 -4.92 12.86
CA ALA A 319 -0.87 -3.79 12.96
C ALA A 319 0.28 -4.16 13.92
N GLN A 320 1.51 -3.90 13.51
CA GLN A 320 2.68 -4.26 14.30
C GLN A 320 2.93 -3.25 15.44
N PRO A 321 3.12 -3.71 16.70
CA PRO A 321 3.32 -2.82 17.84
C PRO A 321 4.54 -1.90 17.64
N ASN A 322 4.36 -0.61 17.89
CA ASN A 322 5.42 0.40 17.75
C ASN A 322 6.06 0.52 16.36
N LYS A 323 5.49 -0.06 15.30
CA LYS A 323 6.00 0.02 13.93
C LYS A 323 4.99 0.69 13.00
N GLU A 324 5.44 1.13 11.84
CA GLU A 324 4.57 1.63 10.76
C GLU A 324 4.34 0.52 9.73
N ALA A 325 3.87 -0.64 10.21
CA ALA A 325 3.71 -1.82 9.38
C ALA A 325 2.44 -2.61 9.73
N VAL A 326 1.85 -3.21 8.69
CA VAL A 326 0.65 -4.05 8.79
C VAL A 326 0.90 -5.37 8.08
N ILE A 327 0.44 -6.46 8.69
CA ILE A 327 0.42 -7.78 8.07
C ILE A 327 -1.02 -8.11 7.70
N PHE A 328 -1.25 -8.39 6.42
CA PHE A 328 -2.50 -8.92 5.90
C PHE A 328 -2.37 -10.42 5.70
N ARG A 329 -3.33 -11.20 6.21
CA ARG A 329 -3.44 -12.64 5.95
C ARG A 329 -4.82 -12.98 5.38
N GLY A 330 -4.84 -13.72 4.30
CA GLY A 330 -6.08 -14.19 3.68
C GLY A 330 -5.92 -14.55 2.21
N MET A 331 -7.03 -14.73 1.51
CA MET A 331 -7.01 -15.20 0.12
C MET A 331 -6.76 -14.05 -0.86
N GLY A 332 -6.06 -14.35 -1.95
CA GLY A 332 -5.85 -13.43 -3.07
C GLY A 332 -5.54 -14.19 -4.36
N CYS A 333 -5.47 -13.50 -5.49
CA CYS A 333 -5.09 -14.11 -6.77
C CYS A 333 -4.10 -13.23 -7.54
N ILE A 334 -3.13 -13.86 -8.21
CA ILE A 334 -2.22 -13.14 -9.10
C ILE A 334 -2.91 -12.87 -10.43
N LEU A 335 -3.00 -11.60 -10.78
CA LEU A 335 -3.61 -11.11 -12.01
C LEU A 335 -2.60 -10.94 -13.15
N GLY A 336 -1.32 -10.75 -12.83
CA GLY A 336 -0.30 -10.50 -13.84
C GLY A 336 1.06 -10.17 -13.26
N THR A 337 2.01 -9.96 -14.16
CA THR A 337 3.41 -9.65 -13.83
C THR A 337 3.87 -8.39 -14.56
N ILE A 338 4.65 -7.54 -13.91
CA ILE A 338 5.23 -6.35 -14.52
C ILE A 338 6.45 -6.77 -15.36
N SER A 339 6.38 -6.48 -16.65
CA SER A 339 7.39 -6.88 -17.65
C SER A 339 8.47 -5.81 -17.87
N SER A 340 8.09 -4.52 -17.80
CA SER A 340 9.01 -3.38 -17.73
C SER A 340 8.32 -2.19 -17.07
N VAL A 341 9.14 -1.26 -16.60
CA VAL A 341 8.74 0.02 -16.03
C VAL A 341 9.42 1.11 -16.85
N ASP A 342 8.63 1.95 -17.50
CA ASP A 342 9.13 3.09 -18.26
C ASP A 342 8.88 4.33 -17.39
N SER A 343 9.96 4.92 -16.87
CA SER A 343 9.94 6.12 -16.02
C SER A 343 9.80 7.43 -16.79
N ASP A 344 9.63 7.34 -18.12
CA ASP A 344 9.74 8.47 -19.04
C ASP A 344 8.45 8.71 -19.84
N ILE A 345 7.37 9.01 -19.12
CA ILE A 345 6.24 9.72 -19.71
C ILE A 345 6.23 11.10 -19.06
N GLY A 346 6.44 12.16 -19.84
CA GLY A 346 6.68 13.49 -19.32
C GLY A 346 5.77 13.99 -18.19
N TRP A 347 6.37 14.81 -17.33
CA TRP A 347 5.80 15.95 -16.59
C TRP A 347 4.62 15.74 -15.63
N ASP A 348 4.17 14.51 -15.36
CA ASP A 348 2.94 14.27 -14.58
C ASP A 348 3.09 13.23 -13.44
N ASP A 349 4.31 13.00 -12.92
CA ASP A 349 4.60 12.02 -11.83
C ASP A 349 3.94 10.66 -12.03
N ARG A 350 3.93 10.21 -13.28
CA ARG A 350 3.33 8.95 -13.70
C ARG A 350 4.36 8.06 -14.33
N GLN A 351 4.39 6.82 -13.87
CA GLN A 351 5.14 5.74 -14.46
C GLN A 351 4.26 4.91 -15.40
N ARG A 352 4.86 4.44 -16.51
CA ARG A 352 4.24 3.43 -17.37
C ARG A 352 4.68 2.05 -16.93
N LEU A 353 3.73 1.19 -16.65
CA LEU A 353 3.95 -0.23 -16.45
C LEU A 353 3.50 -0.99 -17.68
N ASN A 354 4.39 -1.84 -18.21
CA ASN A 354 4.01 -2.85 -19.19
C ASN A 354 3.67 -4.13 -18.44
N VAL A 355 2.41 -4.54 -18.48
CA VAL A 355 1.90 -5.66 -17.69
C VAL A 355 1.56 -6.83 -18.58
N SER A 356 2.06 -8.01 -18.22
CA SER A 356 1.62 -9.29 -18.76
C SER A 356 0.48 -9.82 -17.89
N TRP A 357 -0.76 -9.64 -18.35
CA TRP A 357 -1.95 -10.10 -17.63
C TRP A 357 -2.18 -11.60 -17.82
N ARG A 358 -2.72 -12.23 -16.79
CA ARG A 358 -3.18 -13.62 -16.80
C ARG A 358 -4.66 -13.70 -16.46
N ASN A 359 -5.39 -14.50 -17.23
CA ASN A 359 -6.75 -14.94 -16.90
C ASN A 359 -7.76 -13.82 -16.63
N ILE A 360 -7.62 -12.63 -17.23
CA ILE A 360 -8.59 -11.55 -17.02
C ILE A 360 -9.81 -11.65 -17.94
N LEU A 361 -9.78 -12.44 -19.02
CA LEU A 361 -10.72 -12.19 -20.12
C LEU A 361 -11.32 -13.37 -20.90
N VAL A 362 -10.96 -14.64 -20.72
CA VAL A 362 -11.51 -15.69 -21.60
C VAL A 362 -11.75 -17.00 -20.85
N GLN A 363 -12.82 -17.71 -21.25
CA GLN A 363 -13.04 -19.11 -20.92
C GLN A 363 -11.74 -19.93 -21.01
N PRO A 364 -11.55 -20.96 -20.15
CA PRO A 364 -10.28 -21.66 -19.96
C PRO A 364 -9.66 -22.25 -21.23
N GLU A 365 -10.42 -22.40 -22.31
CA GLU A 365 -9.99 -22.99 -23.58
C GLU A 365 -9.17 -22.04 -24.48
N TYR A 366 -9.10 -20.72 -24.18
CA TYR A 366 -8.43 -19.73 -25.04
C TYR A 366 -7.66 -18.63 -24.27
N ALA A 367 -6.95 -18.98 -23.19
CA ALA A 367 -6.10 -18.04 -22.48
C ALA A 367 -4.91 -17.57 -23.35
N ARG A 368 -4.99 -16.36 -23.90
CA ARG A 368 -3.83 -15.67 -24.51
C ARG A 368 -3.26 -14.67 -23.50
N GLU A 369 -1.94 -14.68 -23.30
CA GLU A 369 -1.24 -13.64 -22.55
C GLU A 369 -1.42 -12.30 -23.29
N THR A 370 -2.12 -11.35 -22.68
CA THR A 370 -2.31 -10.01 -23.23
C THR A 370 -1.39 -9.04 -22.50
N SER A 371 -0.45 -8.43 -23.23
CA SER A 371 0.32 -7.30 -22.72
C SER A 371 -0.53 -6.03 -22.77
N ALA A 372 -0.67 -5.31 -21.67
CA ALA A 372 -1.30 -3.99 -21.68
C ALA A 372 -0.44 -2.94 -20.97
N ARG A 373 -0.57 -1.70 -21.45
CA ARG A 373 0.03 -0.53 -20.81
C ARG A 373 -0.87 -0.07 -19.67
N TRP A 374 -0.28 0.13 -18.51
CA TRP A 374 -0.94 0.65 -17.32
C TRP A 374 -0.17 1.87 -16.82
N THR A 375 -0.85 3.00 -16.70
CA THR A 375 -0.27 4.22 -16.14
C THR A 375 -0.79 4.40 -14.72
N ILE A 376 0.13 4.55 -13.78
CA ILE A 376 -0.16 4.80 -12.36
C ILE A 376 0.72 5.97 -11.88
N GLN A 377 0.39 6.52 -10.71
CA GLN A 377 1.22 7.51 -10.05
C GLN A 377 2.55 6.90 -9.59
N ASP A 378 3.58 7.72 -9.52
CA ASP A 378 4.87 7.35 -8.94
C ASP A 378 4.70 7.05 -7.45
N SER A 379 5.04 5.82 -7.06
CA SER A 379 4.95 5.34 -5.68
C SER A 379 6.24 5.62 -4.91
N ALA A 380 6.13 5.83 -3.60
CA ALA A 380 7.27 6.06 -2.73
C ALA A 380 8.28 4.91 -2.76
N LYS A 381 7.78 3.67 -2.90
CA LYS A 381 8.59 2.48 -3.19
C LYS A 381 8.66 2.26 -4.70
N SER A 382 9.87 2.08 -5.22
CA SER A 382 10.09 1.83 -6.65
C SER A 382 9.53 0.47 -7.07
N ILE A 383 8.74 0.51 -8.14
CA ILE A 383 8.20 -0.66 -8.82
C ILE A 383 9.25 -1.17 -9.79
N HIS A 384 9.42 -2.49 -9.84
CA HIS A 384 10.45 -3.13 -10.65
C HIS A 384 9.85 -4.18 -11.57
N LYS A 385 10.61 -4.50 -12.63
CA LYS A 385 10.35 -5.68 -13.46
C LYS A 385 10.31 -6.93 -12.58
N GLY A 386 9.27 -7.73 -12.74
CA GLY A 386 9.03 -8.96 -11.98
C GLY A 386 8.11 -8.79 -10.77
N ASP A 387 7.74 -7.56 -10.39
CA ASP A 387 6.69 -7.32 -9.41
C ASP A 387 5.35 -7.87 -9.91
N LEU A 388 4.52 -8.33 -8.98
CA LEU A 388 3.27 -9.03 -9.26
C LEU A 388 2.08 -8.14 -8.98
N ILE A 389 1.03 -8.31 -9.79
CA ILE A 389 -0.26 -7.67 -9.56
C ILE A 389 -1.15 -8.69 -8.88
N CYS A 390 -1.62 -8.38 -7.69
CA CYS A 390 -2.42 -9.26 -6.86
C CYS A 390 -3.77 -8.61 -6.58
N HIS A 391 -4.85 -9.37 -6.65
CA HIS A 391 -6.15 -8.97 -6.15
C HIS A 391 -6.47 -9.75 -4.88
N LEU A 392 -6.54 -9.04 -3.76
CA LEU A 392 -6.86 -9.61 -2.45
C LEU A 392 -8.37 -9.75 -2.29
N GLU A 393 -8.82 -10.73 -1.51
CA GLU A 393 -10.24 -11.02 -1.36
C GLU A 393 -11.03 -9.85 -0.76
N GLY A 394 -12.03 -9.39 -1.52
CA GLY A 394 -12.89 -8.26 -1.14
C GLY A 394 -12.26 -6.89 -1.37
N ALA A 395 -11.04 -6.81 -1.89
CA ALA A 395 -10.41 -5.54 -2.25
C ALA A 395 -11.08 -4.92 -3.48
N ALA A 396 -11.34 -3.61 -3.43
CA ALA A 396 -11.90 -2.89 -4.57
C ALA A 396 -10.86 -2.63 -5.67
N LYS A 397 -9.58 -2.53 -5.29
CA LYS A 397 -8.45 -2.23 -6.18
C LYS A 397 -7.37 -3.31 -6.05
N PRO A 398 -6.64 -3.64 -7.12
CA PRO A 398 -5.50 -4.54 -7.05
C PRO A 398 -4.31 -3.90 -6.33
N ALA A 399 -3.48 -4.72 -5.70
CA ALA A 399 -2.20 -4.35 -5.12
C ALA A 399 -1.04 -4.73 -6.06
N ILE A 400 0.08 -4.02 -5.96
CA ILE A 400 1.35 -4.41 -6.56
C ILE A 400 2.26 -4.90 -5.45
N ILE A 401 2.70 -6.15 -5.57
CA ILE A 401 3.42 -6.86 -4.53
C ILE A 401 4.76 -7.39 -5.05
N ARG A 402 5.75 -7.45 -4.17
CA ARG A 402 7.04 -8.06 -4.44
C ARG A 402 7.21 -9.30 -3.57
N LEU A 403 7.51 -10.41 -4.21
CA LEU A 403 7.83 -11.66 -3.53
C LEU A 403 9.17 -11.53 -2.81
N GLN A 404 9.17 -11.79 -1.50
CA GLN A 404 10.37 -11.93 -0.66
C GLN A 404 10.61 -13.42 -0.35
N GLN A 405 11.44 -13.75 0.64
CA GLN A 405 11.81 -15.14 0.90
C GLN A 405 10.63 -16.04 1.28
N ASP A 406 9.75 -15.60 2.19
CA ASP A 406 8.58 -16.36 2.67
C ASP A 406 7.29 -15.52 2.79
N PHE A 407 7.33 -14.23 2.48
CA PHE A 407 6.16 -13.35 2.46
C PHE A 407 6.15 -12.46 1.22
N SER A 408 5.05 -11.74 0.99
CA SER A 408 4.95 -10.72 -0.06
C SER A 408 5.05 -9.33 0.56
N ALA A 409 5.86 -8.44 0.01
CA ALA A 409 5.90 -7.03 0.40
C ALA A 409 4.93 -6.22 -0.47
N ALA A 410 4.07 -5.41 0.14
CA ALA A 410 3.25 -4.44 -0.59
C ALA A 410 4.12 -3.26 -1.05
N ILE A 411 4.16 -3.06 -2.37
CA ILE A 411 4.81 -1.90 -3.00
C ILE A 411 3.77 -0.81 -3.25
N VAL A 412 2.58 -1.19 -3.73
CA VAL A 412 1.40 -0.33 -3.89
C VAL A 412 0.21 -1.10 -3.32
N ILE A 413 -0.47 -0.55 -2.31
CA ILE A 413 -1.54 -1.28 -1.61
C ILE A 413 -2.85 -1.27 -2.39
N ALA A 414 -3.15 -0.20 -3.13
CA ALA A 414 -4.42 -0.01 -3.82
C ALA A 414 -4.28 0.79 -5.12
N ALA A 415 -3.84 0.12 -6.19
CA ALA A 415 -3.58 0.73 -7.48
C ALA A 415 -4.86 0.92 -8.32
N GLN A 416 -5.06 2.10 -8.90
CA GLN A 416 -6.20 2.34 -9.79
C GLN A 416 -6.07 1.52 -11.08
N PRO A 417 -6.99 0.58 -11.39
CA PRO A 417 -6.86 -0.27 -12.57
C PRO A 417 -6.99 0.53 -13.87
N PRO A 418 -6.38 0.07 -14.98
CA PRO A 418 -6.43 0.79 -16.24
C PRO A 418 -7.85 0.86 -16.81
N ARG A 419 -8.19 1.97 -17.48
CA ARG A 419 -9.53 2.22 -18.04
C ARG A 419 -10.00 1.11 -19.00
N SER A 420 -9.09 0.46 -19.71
CA SER A 420 -9.40 -0.68 -20.59
C SER A 420 -10.03 -1.84 -19.83
N ILE A 421 -9.53 -2.16 -18.63
CA ILE A 421 -10.06 -3.22 -17.78
C ILE A 421 -11.36 -2.78 -17.10
N GLN A 422 -11.47 -1.51 -16.71
CA GLN A 422 -12.73 -0.96 -16.18
C GLN A 422 -13.89 -1.04 -17.20
N ASN A 423 -13.59 -0.82 -18.48
CA ASN A 423 -14.59 -0.85 -19.56
C ASN A 423 -15.05 -2.29 -19.90
N VAL A 424 -14.18 -3.29 -19.74
CA VAL A 424 -14.55 -4.70 -19.90
C VAL A 424 -15.64 -5.10 -18.89
N GLY A 425 -15.51 -4.69 -17.63
CA GLY A 425 -16.54 -4.95 -16.60
C GLY A 425 -17.92 -4.41 -16.99
N ARG A 426 -17.95 -3.19 -17.56
CA ARG A 426 -19.19 -2.57 -18.07
C ARG A 426 -19.77 -3.29 -19.29
N PHE A 427 -18.93 -3.81 -20.19
CA PHE A 427 -19.39 -4.50 -21.40
C PHE A 427 -20.15 -5.81 -21.08
N PHE A 428 -19.81 -6.46 -19.97
CA PHE A 428 -20.53 -7.64 -19.45
C PHE A 428 -21.63 -7.30 -18.42
N GLY A 429 -22.02 -6.02 -18.31
CA GLY A 429 -23.09 -5.58 -17.41
C GLY A 429 -22.79 -5.73 -15.91
N ARG A 430 -21.51 -5.86 -15.52
CA ARG A 430 -21.11 -5.91 -14.10
C ARG A 430 -20.73 -4.50 -13.62
N SER A 431 -21.23 -4.11 -12.45
CA SER A 431 -20.93 -2.81 -11.81
C SER A 431 -19.49 -2.71 -11.30
N GLU A 432 -18.82 -3.85 -11.09
CA GLU A 432 -17.42 -3.97 -10.66
C GLU A 432 -16.68 -4.95 -11.59
N VAL A 433 -15.39 -4.69 -11.85
CA VAL A 433 -14.53 -5.64 -12.55
C VAL A 433 -14.45 -6.89 -11.68
N ALA A 434 -15.07 -7.97 -12.12
CA ALA A 434 -15.03 -9.22 -11.38
C ALA A 434 -13.66 -9.86 -11.59
N TRP A 435 -12.73 -9.59 -10.68
CA TRP A 435 -11.41 -10.23 -10.61
C TRP A 435 -11.50 -11.72 -10.21
N SER A 436 -12.70 -12.33 -10.24
CA SER A 436 -12.98 -13.64 -9.68
C SER A 436 -12.70 -14.77 -10.68
N SER A 437 -11.49 -15.31 -10.59
CA SER A 437 -11.24 -16.71 -10.90
C SER A 437 -11.13 -17.47 -9.58
N LYS A 438 -12.19 -18.18 -9.16
CA LYS A 438 -12.12 -19.12 -8.02
C LYS A 438 -11.02 -20.18 -8.20
N ALA A 439 -10.52 -20.36 -9.42
CA ALA A 439 -9.52 -21.37 -9.76
C ALA A 439 -8.07 -20.96 -9.40
N CYS A 440 -7.79 -19.70 -9.02
CA CYS A 440 -6.42 -19.22 -8.78
C CYS A 440 -6.19 -18.54 -7.43
N THR A 441 -7.08 -18.75 -6.46
CA THR A 441 -6.94 -18.10 -5.15
C THR A 441 -5.89 -18.82 -4.30
N ARG A 442 -4.87 -18.08 -3.85
CA ARG A 442 -3.82 -18.54 -2.92
C ARG A 442 -3.99 -17.82 -1.59
N GLU A 443 -3.51 -18.43 -0.52
CA GLU A 443 -3.35 -17.75 0.75
C GLU A 443 -2.08 -16.86 0.69
N PHE A 444 -2.22 -15.60 1.06
CA PHE A 444 -1.15 -14.62 1.07
C PHE A 444 -0.86 -14.15 2.50
N THR A 445 0.43 -14.06 2.82
CA THR A 445 0.92 -13.18 3.88
C THR A 445 1.55 -11.96 3.21
N LEU A 446 0.84 -10.84 3.25
CA LEU A 446 1.26 -9.58 2.66
C LEU A 446 1.68 -8.61 3.76
N VAL A 447 2.88 -8.08 3.66
CA VAL A 447 3.44 -7.12 4.61
C VAL A 447 3.50 -5.75 3.97
N TRP A 448 2.78 -4.81 4.56
CA TRP A 448 2.78 -3.41 4.17
C TRP A 448 3.57 -2.60 5.18
N ASP A 449 4.86 -2.42 4.90
CA ASP A 449 5.84 -1.74 5.75
C ASP A 449 6.18 -0.35 5.20
N TRP A 450 5.96 0.70 5.99
CA TRP A 450 6.23 2.08 5.57
C TRP A 450 7.62 2.58 5.95
N ASP A 451 8.22 2.06 7.02
CA ASP A 451 9.49 2.57 7.57
C ASP A 451 10.72 1.87 6.97
N GLY A 452 10.49 0.85 6.14
CA GLY A 452 11.53 0.07 5.49
C GLY A 452 12.36 -0.73 6.50
N SER A 453 11.83 -0.98 7.70
CA SER A 453 12.48 -1.78 8.73
C SER A 453 12.85 -3.16 8.19
N LEU A 454 12.02 -3.74 7.33
CA LEU A 454 12.28 -5.06 6.73
C LEU A 454 13.48 -5.10 5.80
N GLU A 455 13.72 -4.05 5.02
CA GLU A 455 14.87 -3.98 4.12
C GLU A 455 16.20 -3.87 4.87
N ARG A 456 16.15 -3.47 6.16
CA ARG A 456 17.32 -3.35 7.04
C ARG A 456 17.61 -4.62 7.84
N LEU A 457 16.71 -5.59 7.85
CA LEU A 457 16.90 -6.85 8.56
C LEU A 457 17.85 -7.75 7.76
N SER A 458 19.04 -8.00 8.31
CA SER A 458 20.07 -8.81 7.66
C SER A 458 20.07 -10.28 8.06
N ASN A 459 19.26 -10.68 9.05
CA ASN A 459 19.23 -12.04 9.60
C ASN A 459 17.80 -12.59 9.74
N LEU A 460 17.61 -13.84 9.32
CA LEU A 460 16.39 -14.65 9.47
C LEU A 460 15.81 -14.65 10.89
N GLY A 461 16.64 -14.67 11.93
CA GLY A 461 16.15 -14.63 13.32
C GLY A 461 15.45 -13.31 13.68
N GLN A 462 15.94 -12.18 13.15
CA GLN A 462 15.31 -10.88 13.35
C GLN A 462 14.01 -10.74 12.55
N LEU A 463 13.95 -11.34 11.35
CA LEU A 463 12.73 -11.40 10.55
C LEU A 463 11.64 -12.21 11.25
N LYS A 464 11.99 -13.37 11.83
CA LYS A 464 11.06 -14.19 12.62
C LYS A 464 10.51 -13.42 13.82
N ALA A 465 11.38 -12.80 14.62
CA ALA A 465 10.96 -11.95 15.73
C ALA A 465 10.16 -10.72 15.27
N TRP A 466 10.39 -10.24 14.04
CA TRP A 466 9.64 -9.12 13.47
C TRP A 466 8.23 -9.52 13.06
N MET A 467 8.05 -10.72 12.48
CA MET A 467 6.78 -11.22 11.94
C MET A 467 5.82 -11.76 13.01
N HIS A 468 6.34 -12.24 14.14
CA HIS A 468 5.56 -12.78 15.24
C HIS A 468 5.54 -11.76 16.39
N SER A 469 4.45 -11.02 16.56
CA SER A 469 4.36 -9.93 17.54
C SER A 469 4.26 -10.44 19.00
N THR A 470 5.05 -9.82 19.89
CA THR A 470 5.06 -9.74 21.37
C THR A 470 4.67 -10.91 22.31
N SER A 471 4.02 -11.99 21.87
CA SER A 471 3.72 -13.17 22.69
C SER A 471 4.75 -14.29 22.57
N TRP A 472 5.72 -14.17 21.66
CA TRP A 472 6.79 -15.13 21.47
C TRP A 472 7.77 -15.08 22.65
N ARG A 473 7.87 -16.18 23.39
CA ARG A 473 8.88 -16.39 24.43
C ARG A 473 9.84 -17.48 23.97
N PRO A 474 11.14 -17.19 23.79
CA PRO A 474 12.12 -18.22 23.47
C PRO A 474 12.13 -19.31 24.54
N GLY A 475 12.15 -20.59 24.13
CA GLY A 475 12.09 -21.74 25.03
C GLY A 475 10.69 -22.23 25.39
N ASN A 476 9.64 -21.70 24.73
CA ASN A 476 8.31 -22.31 24.75
C ASN A 476 8.15 -23.20 23.53
N GLU A 477 8.40 -24.50 23.70
CA GLU A 477 8.39 -25.53 22.64
C GLU A 477 7.10 -25.48 21.80
N ARG A 478 5.95 -25.23 22.42
CA ARG A 478 4.67 -25.13 21.70
C ARG A 478 4.60 -23.94 20.75
N GLN A 479 5.11 -22.78 21.16
CA GLN A 479 5.13 -21.58 20.31
C GLN A 479 6.16 -21.72 19.20
N GLU A 480 7.29 -22.38 19.47
CA GLU A 480 8.32 -22.66 18.47
C GLU A 480 7.79 -23.61 17.39
N LEU A 481 7.07 -24.67 17.79
CA LEU A 481 6.35 -25.57 16.87
C LEU A 481 5.31 -24.84 16.00
N GLU A 482 4.46 -23.99 16.60
CA GLU A 482 3.46 -23.21 15.86
C GLU A 482 4.12 -22.28 14.83
N ILE A 483 5.24 -21.65 15.17
CA ILE A 483 6.03 -20.80 14.26
C ILE A 483 6.60 -21.61 13.10
N HIS A 484 7.14 -22.80 13.35
CA HIS A 484 7.69 -23.67 12.31
C HIS A 484 6.61 -24.12 11.32
N LEU A 485 5.41 -24.44 11.80
CA LEU A 485 4.26 -24.81 10.96
C LEU A 485 3.76 -23.62 10.13
N GLU A 486 3.66 -22.43 10.71
CA GLU A 486 3.31 -21.22 9.98
C GLU A 486 4.34 -20.88 8.89
N GLU A 487 5.63 -20.98 9.21
CA GLU A 487 6.73 -20.75 8.25
C GLU A 487 6.68 -21.74 7.09
N ALA A 488 6.43 -23.02 7.37
CA ALA A 488 6.29 -24.05 6.35
C ALA A 488 5.10 -23.77 5.42
N GLY A 489 3.94 -23.39 5.97
CA GLY A 489 2.76 -23.00 5.20
C GLY A 489 3.02 -21.76 4.31
N ARG A 490 3.77 -20.78 4.82
CA ARG A 490 4.19 -19.60 4.05
C ARG A 490 5.08 -19.98 2.87
N TYR A 491 6.13 -20.78 3.09
CA TYR A 491 7.00 -21.25 2.01
C TYR A 491 6.22 -22.00 0.94
N TRP A 492 5.30 -22.87 1.35
CA TRP A 492 4.45 -23.64 0.43
C TRP A 492 3.57 -22.72 -0.42
N ASN A 493 2.81 -21.83 0.21
CA ASN A 493 1.94 -20.88 -0.49
C ASN A 493 2.74 -19.97 -1.44
N HIS A 494 3.92 -19.54 -1.03
CA HIS A 494 4.82 -18.74 -1.85
C HIS A 494 5.34 -19.53 -3.07
N GLY A 495 5.70 -20.81 -2.89
CA GLY A 495 6.04 -21.72 -3.98
C GLY A 495 4.91 -21.85 -5.00
N LEU A 496 3.66 -21.95 -4.54
CA LEU A 496 2.48 -21.98 -5.42
C LEU A 496 2.35 -20.70 -6.25
N VAL A 497 2.57 -19.53 -5.64
CA VAL A 497 2.55 -18.24 -6.35
C VAL A 497 3.66 -18.17 -7.42
N LEU A 498 4.86 -18.67 -7.10
CA LEU A 498 5.96 -18.77 -8.08
C LEU A 498 5.62 -19.71 -9.24
N GLY A 499 4.93 -20.82 -8.95
CA GLY A 499 4.40 -21.72 -9.96
C GLY A 499 3.38 -21.03 -10.86
N ASP A 500 2.46 -20.25 -10.29
CA ASP A 500 1.51 -19.44 -11.06
C ASP A 500 2.26 -18.51 -12.00
N VAL A 501 3.38 -17.91 -11.59
CA VAL A 501 4.24 -17.04 -12.41
C VAL A 501 5.23 -17.75 -13.33
N LYS A 502 5.12 -19.07 -13.49
CA LYS A 502 6.01 -19.91 -14.33
C LYS A 502 7.48 -19.81 -13.89
N LYS A 503 7.72 -19.50 -12.61
CA LYS A 503 9.04 -19.53 -11.97
C LYS A 503 9.30 -20.88 -11.29
N TYR A 504 8.94 -21.97 -11.98
CA TYR A 504 9.86 -23.09 -12.17
C TYR A 504 10.64 -23.57 -10.92
N GLN A 505 11.95 -23.48 -11.12
CA GLN A 505 13.02 -23.76 -10.17
C GLN A 505 12.90 -23.01 -8.82
N ALA A 506 12.52 -21.73 -8.82
CA ALA A 506 12.41 -20.98 -7.57
C ALA A 506 11.25 -21.48 -6.70
N ALA A 507 10.17 -22.00 -7.31
CA ALA A 507 9.09 -22.63 -6.56
C ALA A 507 9.56 -23.94 -5.89
N GLU A 508 10.34 -24.75 -6.60
CA GLU A 508 10.91 -26.01 -6.10
C GLU A 508 11.76 -25.77 -4.84
N GLU A 509 12.64 -24.75 -4.87
CA GLU A 509 13.46 -24.37 -3.70
C GLU A 509 12.62 -23.97 -2.48
N LEU A 510 11.49 -23.29 -2.67
CA LEU A 510 10.59 -22.94 -1.57
C LEU A 510 9.82 -24.15 -1.04
N PHE A 511 9.41 -25.07 -1.92
CA PHE A 511 8.81 -26.32 -1.47
C PHE A 511 9.78 -27.14 -0.63
N GLU A 512 11.05 -27.26 -1.04
CA GLU A 512 12.08 -27.94 -0.23
C GLU A 512 12.25 -27.30 1.15
N LYS A 513 12.26 -25.97 1.25
CA LYS A 513 12.30 -25.25 2.52
C LYS A 513 11.05 -25.51 3.38
N ALA A 514 9.86 -25.49 2.78
CA ALA A 514 8.62 -25.84 3.47
C ALA A 514 8.69 -27.24 4.06
N MET A 515 9.18 -28.21 3.28
CA MET A 515 9.35 -29.59 3.71
C MET A 515 10.31 -29.71 4.89
N ALA A 516 11.46 -29.07 4.82
CA ALA A 516 12.44 -29.07 5.92
C ALA A 516 11.84 -28.48 7.22
N SER A 517 11.09 -27.39 7.12
CA SER A 517 10.40 -26.78 8.27
C SER A 517 9.33 -27.71 8.87
N TYR A 518 8.58 -28.44 8.04
CA TYR A 518 7.65 -29.46 8.53
C TYR A 518 8.37 -30.62 9.24
N GLU A 519 9.53 -31.07 8.75
CA GLU A 519 10.29 -32.17 9.40
C GLU A 519 10.75 -31.81 10.80
N VAL A 520 11.27 -30.58 10.98
CA VAL A 520 11.69 -30.08 12.29
C VAL A 520 10.51 -30.04 13.26
N ALA A 521 9.37 -29.48 12.83
CA ALA A 521 8.17 -29.42 13.65
C ALA A 521 7.64 -30.81 14.05
N LEU A 522 7.83 -31.83 13.22
CA LEU A 522 7.41 -33.20 13.54
C LEU A 522 8.36 -33.93 14.49
N GLN A 523 9.65 -33.55 14.54
CA GLN A 523 10.66 -34.18 15.40
C GLN A 523 10.63 -33.63 16.83
N GLU A 524 10.31 -32.35 17.01
CA GLU A 524 10.33 -31.66 18.32
C GLU A 524 9.06 -31.88 19.16
N ALA A 525 8.03 -32.50 18.60
CA ALA A 525 6.74 -32.64 19.27
C ALA A 525 6.60 -33.99 20.01
N GLU A 526 6.87 -34.01 21.33
CA GLU A 526 6.40 -35.07 22.25
C GLU A 526 4.91 -34.78 22.59
N TRP A 527 3.99 -35.70 22.26
CA TRP A 527 2.56 -35.35 22.09
C TRP A 527 1.60 -35.82 23.19
N ASP A 528 0.74 -34.88 23.64
CA ASP A 528 -0.68 -35.13 23.98
C ASP A 528 -1.60 -33.93 23.57
N SER A 529 -2.83 -34.24 23.09
CA SER A 529 -3.97 -33.36 22.70
C SER A 529 -4.24 -32.96 21.21
N MET A 530 -4.92 -33.87 20.50
CA MET A 530 -6.22 -33.81 19.76
C MET A 530 -6.75 -32.57 18.98
N LYS A 531 -6.05 -31.44 18.81
CA LYS A 531 -6.48 -30.36 17.86
C LYS A 531 -5.45 -29.98 16.80
N SER A 532 -4.26 -30.59 16.87
CA SER A 532 -3.14 -30.51 15.91
C SER A 532 -3.24 -31.51 14.74
N GLU A 533 -4.16 -32.48 14.84
CA GLU A 533 -4.19 -33.69 13.99
C GLU A 533 -4.32 -33.39 12.48
N ARG A 534 -5.15 -32.42 12.06
CA ARG A 534 -5.34 -32.11 10.63
C ARG A 534 -4.12 -31.47 9.95
N ILE A 535 -3.40 -30.60 10.67
CA ILE A 535 -2.19 -29.95 10.15
C ILE A 535 -1.03 -30.95 10.20
N TYR A 536 -0.98 -31.80 11.21
CA TYR A 536 -0.04 -32.91 11.35
C TYR A 536 -0.23 -33.95 10.23
N ASP A 537 -1.47 -34.32 9.90
CA ASP A 537 -1.78 -35.24 8.81
C ASP A 537 -1.50 -34.62 7.43
N ALA A 538 -1.72 -33.32 7.25
CA ALA A 538 -1.36 -32.59 6.03
C ALA A 538 0.16 -32.48 5.86
N ALA A 539 0.91 -32.12 6.91
CA ALA A 539 2.37 -32.06 6.90
C ALA A 539 3.00 -33.45 6.69
N LYS A 540 2.42 -34.50 7.30
CA LYS A 540 2.84 -35.89 7.12
C LYS A 540 2.51 -36.43 5.73
N ALA A 541 1.36 -36.05 5.16
CA ALA A 541 1.01 -36.35 3.77
C ALA A 541 1.95 -35.67 2.77
N LEU A 542 2.30 -34.41 3.03
CA LEU A 542 3.28 -33.66 2.25
C LEU A 542 4.69 -34.26 2.39
N LEU A 543 5.06 -34.78 3.56
CA LEU A 543 6.37 -35.39 3.79
C LEU A 543 6.50 -36.82 3.25
N LEU A 544 5.41 -37.57 3.20
CA LEU A 544 5.34 -38.83 2.47
C LEU A 544 5.47 -38.64 0.95
N PHE A 545 5.16 -37.44 0.44
CA PHE A 545 5.41 -37.01 -0.94
C PHE A 545 6.91 -36.95 -1.29
N LYS A 546 7.82 -36.96 -0.29
CA LYS A 546 9.30 -36.93 -0.46
C LYS A 546 9.88 -38.17 -1.18
N GLY A 547 9.04 -39.15 -1.52
CA GLY A 547 9.44 -40.37 -2.22
C GLY A 547 9.91 -40.18 -3.67
N GLU A 548 9.38 -39.22 -4.44
CA GLU A 548 9.75 -39.05 -5.85
C GLU A 548 9.85 -37.57 -6.28
N ARG A 549 11.03 -37.22 -6.81
CA ARG A 549 11.51 -35.86 -7.11
C ARG A 549 10.62 -35.06 -8.09
N SER A 550 10.01 -34.01 -7.56
CA SER A 550 10.22 -32.58 -7.90
C SER A 550 10.12 -32.08 -9.36
N ARG A 551 9.84 -32.92 -10.36
CA ARG A 551 9.59 -32.45 -11.75
C ARG A 551 8.11 -32.22 -12.07
N TYR A 552 7.20 -32.69 -11.20
CA TYR A 552 5.75 -32.73 -11.46
C TYR A 552 4.89 -31.76 -10.63
N LEU A 553 5.46 -31.09 -9.62
CA LEU A 553 4.71 -30.17 -8.73
C LEU A 553 4.47 -28.77 -9.32
N MET A 554 4.85 -28.55 -10.56
CA MET A 554 4.75 -27.25 -11.24
C MET A 554 3.36 -26.88 -11.77
N HIS A 555 2.34 -27.62 -11.36
CA HIS A 555 1.00 -27.51 -11.89
C HIS A 555 -0.03 -27.74 -10.78
N SER A 556 -0.43 -26.66 -10.09
CA SER A 556 -1.75 -26.64 -9.44
C SER A 556 -2.89 -26.47 -10.47
N TYR A 557 -2.56 -26.35 -11.74
CA TYR A 557 -3.48 -26.49 -12.84
C TYR A 557 -3.46 -27.93 -13.31
N ASN A 558 -4.63 -28.55 -13.54
CA ASN A 558 -4.83 -29.69 -14.45
C ASN A 558 -5.51 -30.96 -13.88
N GLY A 559 -6.27 -30.86 -12.80
CA GLY A 559 -7.10 -32.00 -12.41
C GLY A 559 -6.31 -33.10 -11.66
N TRP A 560 -5.47 -32.74 -10.69
CA TRP A 560 -4.84 -33.70 -9.76
C TRP A 560 -5.07 -33.27 -8.30
N THR A 561 -5.80 -34.08 -7.52
CA THR A 561 -6.02 -33.89 -6.06
C THR A 561 -5.01 -34.68 -5.24
N PRO A 562 -4.77 -34.33 -3.96
CA PRO A 562 -3.97 -35.16 -3.05
C PRO A 562 -4.46 -36.62 -2.99
N LEU A 563 -5.78 -36.83 -3.10
CA LEU A 563 -6.40 -38.15 -3.17
C LEU A 563 -6.03 -38.91 -4.47
N PHE A 564 -6.04 -38.23 -5.62
CA PHE A 564 -5.64 -38.81 -6.92
C PHE A 564 -4.16 -39.21 -6.93
N CYS A 565 -3.27 -38.38 -6.40
CA CYS A 565 -1.85 -38.71 -6.31
C CYS A 565 -1.60 -39.91 -5.36
N ALA A 566 -2.26 -39.95 -4.19
CA ALA A 566 -2.15 -41.08 -3.27
C ALA A 566 -2.61 -42.40 -3.91
N MET A 567 -3.63 -42.33 -4.78
CA MET A 567 -4.15 -43.46 -5.55
C MET A 567 -3.19 -43.92 -6.66
N MET A 568 -2.66 -42.99 -7.45
CA MET A 568 -1.74 -43.27 -8.57
C MET A 568 -0.48 -44.01 -8.11
N GLU A 569 0.06 -43.62 -6.96
CA GLU A 569 1.35 -44.12 -6.43
C GLU A 569 1.19 -45.28 -5.42
N GLY A 570 -0.04 -45.75 -5.18
CA GLY A 570 -0.29 -46.93 -4.33
C GLY A 570 -0.12 -46.71 -2.82
N HIS A 571 -0.19 -45.45 -2.35
CA HIS A 571 -0.02 -45.10 -0.92
C HIS A 571 -1.29 -45.33 -0.10
N LYS A 572 -1.62 -46.60 0.12
CA LYS A 572 -2.87 -47.08 0.76
C LYS A 572 -3.29 -46.34 2.04
N ARG A 573 -2.37 -46.13 3.00
CA ARG A 573 -2.70 -45.47 4.28
C ARG A 573 -3.11 -44.00 4.12
N LEU A 574 -2.48 -43.29 3.18
CA LEU A 574 -2.79 -41.89 2.88
C LEU A 574 -4.12 -41.78 2.14
N PHE A 575 -4.33 -42.65 1.15
CA PHE A 575 -5.60 -42.74 0.43
C PHE A 575 -6.79 -43.01 1.37
N GLU A 576 -6.65 -43.98 2.30
CA GLU A 576 -7.67 -44.29 3.31
C GLU A 576 -7.89 -43.17 4.32
N HIS A 577 -6.87 -42.38 4.64
CA HIS A 577 -7.01 -41.24 5.54
C HIS A 577 -7.75 -40.09 4.86
N LEU A 578 -7.40 -39.76 3.62
CA LEU A 578 -8.04 -38.69 2.84
C LEU A 578 -9.50 -38.99 2.51
N LEU A 579 -9.87 -40.26 2.32
CA LEU A 579 -11.29 -40.65 2.18
C LEU A 579 -12.07 -40.46 3.48
N ARG A 580 -11.47 -40.81 4.63
CA ARG A 580 -12.12 -40.68 5.94
C ARG A 580 -12.25 -39.24 6.44
N SER A 581 -11.42 -38.32 5.97
CA SER A 581 -11.51 -36.91 6.36
C SER A 581 -12.75 -36.20 5.80
N GLY A 582 -13.33 -36.73 4.70
CA GLY A 582 -14.51 -36.17 4.04
C GLY A 582 -14.25 -34.84 3.29
N GLU A 583 -13.00 -34.35 3.29
CA GLU A 583 -12.62 -33.08 2.65
C GLU A 583 -12.22 -33.27 1.18
N ALA A 584 -11.98 -34.51 0.75
CA ALA A 584 -11.59 -34.83 -0.63
C ALA A 584 -12.82 -35.09 -1.52
N ASP A 585 -12.86 -34.44 -2.69
CA ASP A 585 -13.86 -34.73 -3.73
C ASP A 585 -13.55 -36.06 -4.41
N VAL A 586 -14.32 -37.10 -4.07
CA VAL A 586 -14.20 -38.46 -4.64
C VAL A 586 -14.68 -38.56 -6.09
N ASN A 587 -15.44 -37.56 -6.57
CA ASN A 587 -15.99 -37.51 -7.94
C ASN A 587 -15.18 -36.62 -8.88
N PHE A 588 -14.01 -36.22 -8.42
CA PHE A 588 -13.08 -35.40 -9.15
C PHE A 588 -12.69 -35.98 -10.51
N ARG A 589 -12.46 -35.09 -11.48
CA ARG A 589 -12.08 -35.42 -12.87
C ARG A 589 -10.71 -34.84 -13.21
N ASP A 590 -9.87 -35.67 -13.83
CA ASP A 590 -8.54 -35.26 -14.31
C ASP A 590 -8.60 -34.45 -15.63
N MET A 591 -7.44 -34.02 -16.13
CA MET A 591 -7.26 -33.35 -17.43
C MET A 591 -7.91 -34.07 -18.62
N ASN A 592 -7.95 -35.40 -18.59
CA ASN A 592 -8.57 -36.21 -19.62
C ASN A 592 -10.05 -36.44 -19.31
N SER A 593 -10.64 -35.68 -18.39
CA SER A 593 -11.99 -35.87 -17.85
C SER A 593 -12.21 -37.24 -17.21
N ARG A 594 -11.15 -37.96 -16.79
CA ARG A 594 -11.27 -39.27 -16.14
C ARG A 594 -11.58 -39.11 -14.66
N THR A 595 -12.54 -39.88 -14.15
CA THR A 595 -12.78 -39.97 -12.71
C THR A 595 -11.76 -40.89 -12.04
N LEU A 596 -11.55 -40.70 -10.74
CA LEU A 596 -10.77 -41.62 -9.88
C LEU A 596 -11.18 -43.09 -10.11
N THR A 597 -12.50 -43.34 -10.11
CA THR A 597 -13.07 -44.68 -10.31
C THR A 597 -12.79 -45.23 -11.70
N SER A 598 -12.89 -44.41 -12.76
CA SER A 598 -12.59 -44.87 -14.12
C SER A 598 -11.12 -45.24 -14.32
N TRP A 599 -10.22 -44.52 -13.66
CA TRP A 599 -8.79 -44.80 -13.71
C TRP A 599 -8.43 -46.09 -12.96
N ALA A 600 -8.96 -46.26 -11.74
CA ALA A 600 -8.76 -47.48 -10.96
C ALA A 600 -9.35 -48.71 -11.67
N ALA A 601 -10.48 -48.51 -12.36
CA ALA A 601 -11.15 -49.56 -13.13
C ALA A 601 -10.37 -50.00 -14.37
N GLU A 602 -9.78 -49.06 -15.12
CA GLU A 602 -8.88 -49.35 -16.26
C GLU A 602 -7.65 -50.18 -15.88
N ARG A 603 -7.23 -50.10 -14.61
CA ARG A 603 -6.04 -50.76 -14.06
C ARG A 603 -6.35 -52.06 -13.30
N GLY A 604 -7.63 -52.35 -13.05
CA GLY A 604 -8.06 -53.54 -12.32
C GLY A 604 -7.91 -53.46 -10.81
N TYR A 605 -7.80 -52.26 -10.23
CA TYR A 605 -7.57 -52.05 -8.80
C TYR A 605 -8.87 -52.17 -7.98
N ILE A 606 -9.31 -53.41 -7.75
CA ILE A 606 -10.60 -53.72 -7.12
C ILE A 606 -10.77 -53.09 -5.73
N GLU A 607 -9.76 -53.12 -4.86
CA GLU A 607 -9.86 -52.58 -3.51
C GLU A 607 -10.03 -51.05 -3.51
N VAL A 608 -9.39 -50.37 -4.46
CA VAL A 608 -9.50 -48.92 -4.65
C VAL A 608 -10.90 -48.56 -5.15
N VAL A 609 -11.44 -49.34 -6.10
CA VAL A 609 -12.81 -49.16 -6.61
C VAL A 609 -13.84 -49.34 -5.49
N GLU A 610 -13.68 -50.35 -4.63
CA GLU A 610 -14.57 -50.54 -3.48
C GLU A 610 -14.52 -49.38 -2.49
N GLN A 611 -13.32 -48.91 -2.15
CA GLN A 611 -13.14 -47.77 -1.24
C GLN A 611 -13.74 -46.47 -1.79
N LEU A 612 -13.60 -46.21 -3.09
CA LEU A 612 -14.22 -45.05 -3.75
C LEU A 612 -15.75 -45.14 -3.73
N LEU A 613 -16.32 -46.31 -4.05
CA LEU A 613 -17.77 -46.52 -4.04
C LEU A 613 -18.36 -46.34 -2.63
N GLN A 614 -17.68 -46.85 -1.60
CA GLN A 614 -18.09 -46.68 -0.19
C GLN A 614 -18.11 -45.22 0.26
N ASN A 615 -17.34 -44.34 -0.39
CA ASN A 615 -17.26 -42.92 -0.06
C ASN A 615 -18.07 -42.05 -1.04
N GLY A 616 -19.01 -42.63 -1.81
CA GLY A 616 -19.96 -41.88 -2.63
C GLY A 616 -19.48 -41.54 -4.04
N ALA A 617 -18.53 -42.31 -4.60
CA ALA A 617 -18.15 -42.18 -6.00
C ALA A 617 -19.31 -42.56 -6.94
N ASP A 618 -19.60 -41.71 -7.92
CA ASP A 618 -20.63 -41.94 -8.94
C ASP A 618 -20.17 -43.00 -9.94
N VAL A 619 -20.76 -44.19 -9.80
CA VAL A 619 -20.49 -45.37 -10.64
C VAL A 619 -20.80 -45.13 -12.13
N ASN A 620 -21.72 -44.20 -12.43
CA ASN A 620 -22.18 -43.89 -13.78
C ASN A 620 -21.56 -42.61 -14.34
N ALA A 621 -20.60 -42.01 -13.63
CA ALA A 621 -19.94 -40.80 -14.08
C ALA A 621 -19.25 -41.04 -15.43
N ALA A 622 -19.76 -40.37 -16.47
CA ALA A 622 -19.16 -40.36 -17.78
C ALA A 622 -17.86 -39.54 -17.75
N ALA A 623 -16.77 -40.17 -18.19
CA ALA A 623 -15.40 -39.67 -18.10
C ALA A 623 -14.69 -39.75 -19.47
N GLY A 624 -13.67 -38.93 -19.74
CA GLY A 624 -13.02 -38.95 -21.06
C GLY A 624 -13.72 -38.12 -22.14
N ALA A 625 -12.99 -37.81 -23.22
CA ALA A 625 -13.53 -37.13 -24.40
C ALA A 625 -14.66 -37.89 -25.14
N ARG A 626 -14.91 -39.16 -24.76
CA ARG A 626 -15.94 -40.04 -25.34
C ARG A 626 -17.05 -40.42 -24.34
N GLY A 627 -17.06 -39.84 -23.13
CA GLY A 627 -18.02 -40.20 -22.09
C GLY A 627 -17.91 -41.65 -21.59
N ARG A 628 -16.69 -42.19 -21.60
CA ARG A 628 -16.34 -43.53 -21.13
C ARG A 628 -16.62 -43.68 -19.64
N THR A 629 -17.38 -44.69 -19.25
CA THR A 629 -17.67 -44.99 -17.83
C THR A 629 -16.58 -45.88 -17.22
N ALA A 630 -16.55 -45.99 -15.89
CA ALA A 630 -15.66 -46.91 -15.19
C ALA A 630 -15.88 -48.38 -15.63
N LEU A 631 -17.13 -48.77 -15.92
CA LEU A 631 -17.48 -50.11 -16.40
C LEU A 631 -16.85 -50.40 -17.78
N GLN A 632 -16.93 -49.43 -18.70
CA GLN A 632 -16.30 -49.55 -20.01
C GLN A 632 -14.77 -49.61 -19.90
N ALA A 633 -14.20 -48.85 -18.96
CA ALA A 633 -12.76 -48.88 -18.69
C ALA A 633 -12.29 -50.24 -18.14
N ALA A 634 -13.02 -50.84 -17.20
CA ALA A 634 -12.73 -52.19 -16.69
C ALA A 634 -12.88 -53.27 -17.76
N ALA A 635 -13.90 -53.17 -18.61
CA ALA A 635 -14.14 -54.13 -19.69
C ALA A 635 -13.05 -54.08 -20.76
N GLU A 636 -12.61 -52.88 -21.16
CA GLU A 636 -11.48 -52.69 -22.09
C GLU A 636 -10.15 -53.19 -21.51
N GLY A 637 -9.95 -53.04 -20.20
CA GLY A 637 -8.79 -53.59 -19.48
C GLY A 637 -8.87 -55.10 -19.21
N GLY A 638 -10.00 -55.76 -19.48
CA GLY A 638 -10.19 -57.19 -19.23
C GLY A 638 -10.32 -57.57 -17.74
N HIS A 639 -10.69 -56.62 -16.87
CA HIS A 639 -10.71 -56.79 -15.42
C HIS A 639 -12.07 -57.29 -14.91
N LEU A 640 -12.34 -58.59 -15.06
CA LEU A 640 -13.63 -59.23 -14.74
C LEU A 640 -14.15 -58.91 -13.33
N ALA A 641 -13.30 -59.00 -12.29
CA ALA A 641 -13.69 -58.73 -10.91
C ALA A 641 -14.17 -57.28 -10.69
N VAL A 642 -13.56 -56.31 -11.39
CA VAL A 642 -13.99 -54.92 -11.34
C VAL A 642 -15.30 -54.70 -12.11
N VAL A 643 -15.47 -55.39 -13.24
CA VAL A 643 -16.73 -55.35 -14.01
C VAL A 643 -17.91 -55.86 -13.17
N GLU A 644 -17.76 -57.00 -12.52
CA GLU A 644 -18.80 -57.59 -11.66
C GLU A 644 -19.16 -56.63 -10.52
N ARG A 645 -18.15 -56.08 -9.83
CA ARG A 645 -18.38 -55.16 -8.70
C ARG A 645 -19.04 -53.84 -9.13
N LEU A 646 -18.64 -53.27 -10.28
CA LEU A 646 -19.28 -52.05 -10.81
C LEU A 646 -20.73 -52.32 -11.26
N LEU A 647 -21.05 -53.49 -11.82
CA LEU A 647 -22.41 -53.88 -12.19
C LEU A 647 -23.32 -54.02 -10.96
N GLU A 648 -22.85 -54.70 -9.92
CA GLU A 648 -23.56 -54.81 -8.65
C GLU A 648 -23.86 -53.43 -8.04
N ALA A 649 -22.86 -52.54 -8.05
CA ALA A 649 -22.99 -51.18 -7.52
C ALA A 649 -23.97 -50.32 -8.34
N ALA A 650 -24.06 -50.55 -9.65
CA ALA A 650 -25.01 -49.87 -10.53
C ALA A 650 -26.45 -50.39 -10.42
N THR A 651 -26.65 -51.65 -9.99
CA THR A 651 -27.97 -52.28 -9.82
C THR A 651 -28.55 -52.20 -8.41
N SER A 652 -27.76 -51.75 -7.44
CA SER A 652 -28.21 -51.57 -6.05
C SER A 652 -29.00 -50.26 -5.94
N PRO A 653 -30.29 -50.26 -5.53
CA PRO A 653 -31.02 -49.02 -5.30
C PRO A 653 -30.38 -48.27 -4.12
N SER A 654 -30.12 -46.97 -4.34
CA SER A 654 -29.54 -46.01 -3.38
C SER A 654 -30.32 -45.90 -2.07
#